data_AF-A0A1I7I5A8-F1
#
_entry.id   AF-A0A1I7I5A8-F1
#
_cell.length_a   1.000
_cell.length_b   1.000
_cell.length_c   1.000
_cell.angle_alpha   90.00
_cell.angle_beta   90.00
_cell.angle_gamma   90.00
#
_symmetry.space_group_name_H-M   'P 1'
#
loop_
_entity.id
_entity.type
_entity.pdbx_description
1 polymer ?
#
loop_
_entity_poly.entity_id
_entity_poly.type
_entity_poly.pdbx_seq_one_letter_code
_entity_poly.pdbx_strand_id
1 'polypeptide(L)'
;MTLAHIAGYPRIGAGRELKRATEAYWQGGLDRVSLEATGAELRQRHWAQQREAGLDWVTVGDFAFYDQVLDLSVMLGAVPGRFQADQEIADGQVDLDTAFRMARGRAPSGEPAAACEMTKYFDTNYHYLVPELHAGQSFRLASSALFDQVDEALAAGHPVKVTLLGPLTWLWLGKIRDEPPAGEEFDRLALLEALLPVYGEILTRLAEQGVEWVQLDEPALVQDLPRAWQQAYERAYHVLGGAPVKLLLASVYGGLGDNLGLAVNLPVAGLHIDAVRAPEQLEAVLDRLPAYKVLSAGAIDGRNVWRADLARLRDSLMEARRRLGERLWLSASCSLLHVPVDLDNERELAPDLKRWLAFARQKLDEIVTLARLLEGRDTPRDRERLEAASLALQARREAVQLHRPAVAERLGGVRPEDTQRASAYPQRAVAQRRALNLPLFPTTTIGSFPQTTEIRATRRDFKHGALSVEAYEARMREEIAETVVRQESLGLDMLVHGEAERNDMVEYFGEQLEGYVFTANGWVQSYGSRCVKPPVIVGDVSRPGPMTVRWSKHAQSLTDRPMKGMLTGPVTMLQWAFVRDDQPREVTCRQIALALRDEVLDLEAAGIRAIQIDEPALREGLPLRRAEWPGYLAWAVECFRLAASGVSDATQIHTHMCYAEFNDIIDAIAALDADVITIETSRSAMELLDAFRDFAYPNEIGPGVYDIHSPNIPEVAWMIALMGKAAERIPVERLWVNPDCGLKTRGWAEVAPALANMVEAARTLRQRHG
;
A
#
# COMPACT_ATOMS: atom_id res chain seq x y z
N MET A 1 -35.54 -7.40 -9.09
CA MET A 1 -34.32 -7.92 -9.75
C MET A 1 -33.14 -7.74 -8.81
N THR A 2 -32.18 -8.66 -8.78
CA THR A 2 -30.93 -8.57 -8.03
C THR A 2 -30.03 -7.61 -8.79
N LEU A 3 -29.72 -6.47 -8.18
CA LEU A 3 -28.97 -5.40 -8.83
C LEU A 3 -27.46 -5.63 -8.68
N ALA A 4 -26.70 -5.20 -9.67
CA ALA A 4 -25.25 -5.31 -9.77
C ALA A 4 -24.63 -3.92 -9.86
N HIS A 5 -23.67 -3.63 -8.98
CA HIS A 5 -22.91 -2.38 -8.99
C HIS A 5 -21.45 -2.61 -8.60
N ILE A 6 -20.66 -1.54 -8.55
CA ILE A 6 -19.31 -1.54 -7.96
C ILE A 6 -19.16 -0.36 -7.00
N ALA A 7 -18.11 -0.38 -6.18
CA ALA A 7 -17.72 0.74 -5.33
C ALA A 7 -16.80 1.73 -6.05
N GLY A 8 -16.09 1.30 -7.09
CA GLY A 8 -15.23 2.16 -7.92
C GLY A 8 -14.41 1.34 -8.92
N TYR A 9 -13.82 2.01 -9.90
CA TYR A 9 -13.07 1.41 -11.01
C TYR A 9 -11.62 1.94 -11.10
N PRO A 10 -10.65 1.18 -11.63
CA PRO A 10 -9.30 1.69 -11.84
C PRO A 10 -9.26 2.89 -12.79
N ARG A 11 -8.77 4.02 -12.28
CA ARG A 11 -8.72 5.30 -13.02
C ARG A 11 -7.51 5.48 -13.93
N ILE A 12 -6.46 4.66 -13.77
CA ILE A 12 -5.17 4.85 -14.45
C ILE A 12 -5.24 4.70 -15.98
N GLY A 13 -6.25 3.99 -16.48
CA GLY A 13 -6.34 3.55 -17.87
C GLY A 13 -5.45 2.35 -18.17
N ALA A 14 -5.87 1.50 -19.10
CA ALA A 14 -5.21 0.22 -19.35
C ALA A 14 -3.79 0.38 -19.90
N GLY A 15 -3.51 1.50 -20.57
CA GLY A 15 -2.18 1.89 -21.01
C GLY A 15 -1.46 2.83 -20.05
N ARG A 16 -1.99 3.13 -18.85
CA ARG A 16 -1.53 4.20 -17.93
C ARG A 16 -1.58 5.61 -18.55
N GLU A 17 -2.65 5.88 -19.29
CA GLU A 17 -2.93 7.15 -19.94
C GLU A 17 -2.92 8.31 -18.93
N LEU A 18 -3.55 8.11 -17.77
CA LEU A 18 -3.61 9.13 -16.71
C LEU A 18 -2.22 9.49 -16.22
N LYS A 19 -1.38 8.49 -15.93
CA LYS A 19 0.01 8.70 -15.50
C LYS A 19 0.78 9.59 -16.49
N ARG A 20 0.73 9.25 -17.79
CA ARG A 20 1.47 9.98 -18.81
C ARG A 20 0.99 11.42 -18.93
N ALA A 21 -0.31 11.64 -18.97
CA ALA A 21 -0.87 12.99 -19.08
C ALA A 21 -0.54 13.85 -17.85
N THR A 22 -0.74 13.30 -16.65
CA THR A 22 -0.44 14.00 -15.39
C THR A 22 1.04 14.34 -15.25
N GLU A 23 1.95 13.43 -15.62
CA GLU A 23 3.40 13.71 -15.58
C GLU A 23 3.84 14.71 -16.65
N ALA A 24 3.28 14.63 -17.86
CA ALA A 24 3.54 15.61 -18.91
C ALA A 24 3.07 17.01 -18.49
N TYR A 25 1.91 17.12 -17.84
CA TYR A 25 1.40 18.38 -17.29
C TYR A 25 2.34 18.97 -16.26
N TRP A 26 2.77 18.17 -15.26
CA TRP A 26 3.71 18.65 -14.24
C TRP A 26 5.07 19.07 -14.78
N GLN A 27 5.48 18.53 -15.93
CA GLN A 27 6.73 18.87 -16.62
C GLN A 27 6.58 20.03 -17.61
N GLY A 28 5.37 20.60 -17.76
CA GLY A 28 5.06 21.67 -18.70
C GLY A 28 4.96 21.22 -20.17
N GLY A 29 4.91 19.90 -20.42
CA GLY A 29 4.76 19.31 -21.75
C GLY A 29 3.30 19.08 -22.19
N LEU A 30 2.33 19.34 -21.32
CA LEU A 30 0.90 19.26 -21.57
C LEU A 30 0.21 20.44 -20.86
N ASP A 31 -0.79 21.06 -21.49
CA ASP A 31 -1.59 22.09 -20.82
C ASP A 31 -2.72 21.47 -19.97
N ARG A 32 -3.33 22.29 -19.11
CA ARG A 32 -4.39 21.85 -18.19
C ARG A 32 -5.62 21.32 -18.93
N VAL A 33 -6.04 22.00 -20.00
CA VAL A 33 -7.22 21.62 -20.77
C VAL A 33 -7.05 20.22 -21.36
N SER A 34 -5.85 19.91 -21.86
CA SER A 34 -5.54 18.58 -22.42
C SER A 34 -5.42 17.50 -21.34
N LEU A 35 -4.94 17.85 -20.14
CA LEU A 35 -4.97 16.95 -18.98
C LEU A 35 -6.42 16.61 -18.59
N GLU A 36 -7.26 17.63 -18.47
CA GLU A 36 -8.68 17.46 -18.10
C GLU A 36 -9.45 16.68 -19.17
N ALA A 37 -9.16 16.91 -20.46
CA ALA A 37 -9.69 16.13 -21.56
C ALA A 37 -9.30 14.64 -21.48
N THR A 38 -8.04 14.34 -21.16
CA THR A 38 -7.60 12.95 -20.94
C THR A 38 -8.37 12.29 -19.78
N GLY A 39 -8.63 13.04 -18.71
CA GLY A 39 -9.45 12.59 -17.59
C GLY A 39 -10.90 12.28 -18.00
N ALA A 40 -11.53 13.16 -18.78
CA ALA A 40 -12.87 12.96 -19.32
C ALA A 40 -12.97 11.73 -20.23
N GLU A 41 -12.02 11.56 -21.17
CA GLU A 41 -11.95 10.38 -22.04
C GLU A 41 -11.84 9.07 -21.26
N LEU A 42 -11.07 9.06 -20.18
CA LEU A 42 -10.95 7.90 -19.29
C LEU A 42 -12.27 7.59 -18.59
N ARG A 43 -12.93 8.60 -18.01
CA ARG A 43 -14.23 8.43 -17.34
C ARG A 43 -15.29 7.88 -18.30
N GLN A 44 -15.44 8.48 -19.49
CA GLN A 44 -16.39 8.01 -20.50
C GLN A 44 -16.14 6.55 -20.89
N ARG A 45 -14.88 6.18 -21.13
CA ARG A 45 -14.50 4.80 -21.46
C ARG A 45 -14.84 3.83 -20.34
N HIS A 46 -14.55 4.19 -19.09
CA HIS A 46 -14.80 3.32 -17.93
C HIS A 46 -16.30 3.19 -17.63
N TRP A 47 -17.08 4.25 -17.78
CA TRP A 47 -18.54 4.21 -17.67
C TRP A 47 -19.18 3.35 -18.77
N ALA A 48 -18.71 3.47 -20.01
CA ALA A 48 -19.15 2.61 -21.10
C ALA A 48 -18.87 1.12 -20.78
N GLN A 49 -17.66 0.78 -20.31
CA GLN A 49 -17.33 -0.59 -19.88
C GLN A 49 -18.25 -1.12 -18.78
N GLN A 50 -18.58 -0.30 -17.79
CA GLN A 50 -19.54 -0.65 -16.72
C GLN A 50 -20.94 -0.95 -17.28
N ARG A 51 -21.44 -0.10 -18.19
CA ARG A 51 -22.75 -0.31 -18.83
C ARG A 51 -22.78 -1.49 -19.78
N GLU A 52 -21.75 -1.67 -20.59
CA GLU A 52 -21.62 -2.78 -21.54
C GLU A 52 -21.52 -4.14 -20.83
N ALA A 53 -20.89 -4.19 -19.65
CA ALA A 53 -20.89 -5.38 -18.80
C ALA A 53 -22.30 -5.73 -18.29
N GLY A 54 -23.15 -4.71 -18.13
CA GLY A 54 -24.53 -4.83 -17.69
C GLY A 54 -24.77 -4.48 -16.22
N LEU A 55 -23.91 -3.65 -15.60
CA LEU A 55 -24.18 -3.08 -14.28
C LEU A 55 -25.41 -2.16 -14.32
N ASP A 56 -26.11 -2.02 -13.20
CA ASP A 56 -27.33 -1.22 -13.11
C ASP A 56 -27.06 0.29 -13.07
N TRP A 57 -25.88 0.70 -12.61
CA TRP A 57 -25.41 2.09 -12.61
C TRP A 57 -23.96 2.18 -13.07
N VAL A 58 -23.58 3.36 -13.56
CA VAL A 58 -22.17 3.76 -13.59
C VAL A 58 -21.81 4.39 -12.25
N THR A 59 -20.61 4.12 -11.78
CA THR A 59 -20.07 4.75 -10.57
C THR A 59 -19.40 6.07 -10.93
N VAL A 60 -19.74 7.13 -10.19
CA VAL A 60 -19.12 8.45 -10.29
C VAL A 60 -18.57 8.84 -8.92
N GLY A 61 -17.46 9.60 -8.88
CA GLY A 61 -16.73 9.95 -7.65
C GLY A 61 -15.55 9.03 -7.33
N ASP A 62 -15.31 8.01 -8.14
CA ASP A 62 -14.16 7.10 -8.05
C ASP A 62 -12.92 7.60 -8.82
N PHE A 63 -13.10 8.47 -9.80
CA PHE A 63 -12.00 9.12 -10.53
C PHE A 63 -11.35 10.24 -9.71
N ALA A 64 -10.01 10.30 -9.73
CA ALA A 64 -9.21 11.41 -9.23
C ALA A 64 -7.95 11.57 -10.08
N PHE A 65 -7.44 12.79 -10.23
CA PHE A 65 -6.13 13.01 -10.86
C PHE A 65 -4.97 12.54 -9.98
N TYR A 66 -5.17 12.46 -8.67
CA TYR A 66 -4.14 12.03 -7.73
C TYR A 66 -4.68 11.05 -6.67
N ASP A 67 -5.64 11.50 -5.86
CA ASP A 67 -6.19 10.75 -4.73
C ASP A 67 -7.62 11.22 -4.40
N GLN A 68 -8.52 10.28 -4.12
CA GLN A 68 -9.92 10.58 -3.81
C GLN A 68 -10.11 11.21 -2.42
N VAL A 69 -9.22 10.92 -1.45
CA VAL A 69 -9.29 11.56 -0.13
C VAL A 69 -8.84 13.01 -0.22
N LEU A 70 -7.82 13.29 -1.03
CA LEU A 70 -7.44 14.65 -1.42
C LEU A 70 -8.59 15.39 -2.11
N ASP A 71 -9.22 14.80 -3.13
CA ASP A 71 -10.31 15.44 -3.86
C ASP A 71 -11.48 15.80 -2.92
N LEU A 72 -11.81 14.92 -1.97
CA LEU A 72 -12.81 15.23 -0.94
C LEU A 72 -12.35 16.32 0.03
N SER A 73 -11.08 16.33 0.44
CA SER A 73 -10.53 17.37 1.32
C SER A 73 -10.61 18.74 0.65
N VAL A 74 -10.29 18.80 -0.65
CA VAL A 74 -10.45 19.98 -1.50
C VAL A 74 -11.93 20.38 -1.62
N MET A 75 -12.82 19.42 -1.88
CA MET A 75 -14.26 19.66 -1.97
C MET A 75 -14.86 20.24 -0.68
N LEU A 76 -14.33 19.86 0.48
CA LEU A 76 -14.75 20.35 1.79
C LEU A 76 -14.10 21.68 2.20
N GLY A 77 -13.21 22.23 1.36
CA GLY A 77 -12.44 23.44 1.67
C GLY A 77 -11.35 23.22 2.73
N ALA A 78 -10.99 21.97 3.03
CA ALA A 78 -9.98 21.60 4.00
C ALA A 78 -8.56 21.68 3.37
N VAL A 79 -8.15 22.89 3.00
CA VAL A 79 -6.84 23.17 2.41
C VAL A 79 -5.96 23.88 3.45
N PRO A 80 -4.77 23.34 3.81
CA PRO A 80 -3.89 23.99 4.76
C PRO A 80 -3.44 25.39 4.33
N GLY A 81 -3.38 26.34 5.28
CA GLY A 81 -3.05 27.75 4.99
C GLY A 81 -1.72 27.97 4.26
N ARG A 82 -0.77 27.04 4.38
CA ARG A 82 0.51 27.10 3.64
C ARG A 82 0.36 27.07 2.12
N PHE A 83 -0.78 26.62 1.60
CA PHE A 83 -1.07 26.61 0.16
C PHE A 83 -1.77 27.88 -0.33
N GLN A 84 -2.11 28.81 0.58
CA GLN A 84 -2.66 30.15 0.28
C GLN A 84 -3.94 30.12 -0.56
N ALA A 85 -4.84 29.18 -0.27
CA ALA A 85 -6.05 28.93 -1.06
C ALA A 85 -7.30 29.65 -0.53
N ASP A 86 -7.18 30.59 0.41
CA ASP A 86 -8.33 31.22 1.08
C ASP A 86 -9.33 31.85 0.10
N GLN A 87 -8.82 32.51 -0.95
CA GLN A 87 -9.65 33.10 -1.99
C GLN A 87 -10.32 32.02 -2.86
N GLU A 88 -9.59 30.97 -3.25
CA GLU A 88 -10.13 29.86 -4.04
C GLU A 88 -11.26 29.12 -3.28
N ILE A 89 -11.07 28.92 -1.97
CA ILE A 89 -12.08 28.34 -1.07
C ILE A 89 -13.29 29.28 -0.95
N ALA A 90 -13.07 30.59 -0.84
CA ALA A 90 -14.15 31.58 -0.77
C ALA A 90 -14.99 31.60 -2.06
N ASP A 91 -14.34 31.44 -3.21
CA ASP A 91 -14.97 31.40 -4.54
C ASP A 91 -15.62 30.04 -4.86
N GLY A 92 -15.42 29.03 -4.00
CA GLY A 92 -16.00 27.69 -4.16
C GLY A 92 -15.29 26.85 -5.22
N GLN A 93 -14.07 27.20 -5.61
CA GLN A 93 -13.34 26.66 -6.76
C GLN A 93 -11.84 26.58 -6.47
N VAL A 94 -11.44 25.61 -5.65
CA VAL A 94 -10.03 25.28 -5.43
C VAL A 94 -9.40 24.75 -6.71
N ASP A 95 -8.23 25.30 -7.04
CA ASP A 95 -7.54 25.00 -8.29
C ASP A 95 -6.91 23.61 -8.29
N LEU A 96 -6.85 22.97 -9.48
CA LEU A 96 -6.18 21.68 -9.65
C LEU A 96 -4.69 21.77 -9.28
N ASP A 97 -4.03 22.88 -9.54
CA ASP A 97 -2.64 23.11 -9.14
C ASP A 97 -2.50 23.24 -7.62
N THR A 98 -3.49 23.81 -6.92
CA THR A 98 -3.55 23.79 -5.46
C THR A 98 -3.63 22.36 -4.92
N ALA A 99 -4.50 21.51 -5.47
CA ALA A 99 -4.56 20.10 -5.12
C ALA A 99 -3.23 19.38 -5.40
N PHE A 100 -2.58 19.66 -6.54
CA PHE A 100 -1.27 19.10 -6.87
C PHE A 100 -0.14 19.58 -5.94
N ARG A 101 -0.19 20.83 -5.47
CA ARG A 101 0.72 21.34 -4.44
C ARG A 101 0.49 20.65 -3.10
N MET A 102 -0.76 20.41 -2.69
CA MET A 102 -1.06 19.58 -1.52
C MET A 102 -0.47 18.17 -1.66
N ALA A 103 -0.63 17.55 -2.83
CA ALA A 103 -0.18 16.17 -3.07
C ALA A 103 1.35 16.00 -3.14
N ARG A 104 2.08 16.97 -3.72
CA ARG A 104 3.50 16.79 -4.10
C ARG A 104 4.41 17.97 -3.78
N GLY A 105 3.87 19.03 -3.20
CA GLY A 105 4.56 20.26 -2.82
C GLY A 105 4.83 21.25 -3.97
N ARG A 106 4.56 20.87 -5.22
CA ARG A 106 4.77 21.72 -6.42
C ARG A 106 3.74 21.42 -7.51
N ALA A 107 3.40 22.43 -8.30
CA ALA A 107 2.59 22.34 -9.52
C ALA A 107 3.10 23.38 -10.54
N PRO A 108 2.60 23.37 -11.80
CA PRO A 108 2.96 24.38 -12.79
C PRO A 108 2.69 25.83 -12.35
N SER A 109 1.67 26.06 -11.51
CA SER A 109 1.39 27.35 -10.88
C SER A 109 1.32 27.27 -9.34
N GLY A 110 1.39 28.45 -8.69
CA GLY A 110 1.40 28.61 -7.25
C GLY A 110 2.78 28.42 -6.60
N GLU A 111 2.92 28.95 -5.37
CA GLU A 111 4.18 28.86 -4.63
C GLU A 111 4.43 27.43 -4.09
N PRO A 112 5.65 26.88 -4.22
CA PRO A 112 6.03 25.62 -3.60
C PRO A 112 5.84 25.62 -2.08
N ALA A 113 5.35 24.51 -1.55
CA ALA A 113 5.19 24.29 -0.11
C ALA A 113 5.46 22.82 0.26
N ALA A 114 5.57 22.52 1.54
CA ALA A 114 5.65 21.12 1.99
C ALA A 114 4.34 20.39 1.63
N ALA A 115 4.45 19.24 0.96
CA ALA A 115 3.30 18.39 0.65
C ALA A 115 2.60 17.91 1.92
N CYS A 116 1.31 17.59 1.83
CA CYS A 116 0.60 16.87 2.88
C CYS A 116 1.20 15.48 3.09
N GLU A 117 1.03 14.95 4.30
CA GLU A 117 1.46 13.59 4.62
C GLU A 117 0.70 12.56 3.79
N MET A 118 1.41 11.50 3.39
CA MET A 118 0.88 10.39 2.63
C MET A 118 1.09 9.11 3.41
N THR A 119 0.05 8.31 3.56
CA THR A 119 0.11 7.03 4.30
C THR A 119 -0.77 5.96 3.65
N LYS A 120 -0.63 4.71 4.09
CA LYS A 120 -1.37 3.56 3.54
C LYS A 120 -2.87 3.69 3.81
N TYR A 121 -3.68 3.39 2.81
CA TYR A 121 -5.13 3.35 2.92
C TYR A 121 -5.55 1.99 3.46
N PHE A 122 -5.77 1.91 4.78
CA PHE A 122 -6.05 0.66 5.50
C PHE A 122 -4.93 -0.39 5.27
N ASP A 123 -5.27 -1.67 5.06
CA ASP A 123 -4.33 -2.77 4.85
C ASP A 123 -4.04 -3.00 3.33
N THR A 124 -4.03 -1.92 2.55
CA THR A 124 -3.78 -1.94 1.10
C THR A 124 -2.45 -1.28 0.74
N ASN A 125 -1.94 -1.56 -0.46
CA ASN A 125 -0.75 -0.88 -1.00
C ASN A 125 -1.07 0.46 -1.68
N TYR A 126 -2.33 0.89 -1.65
CA TYR A 126 -2.74 2.23 -2.06
C TYR A 126 -2.44 3.23 -0.92
N HIS A 127 -2.02 4.44 -1.25
CA HIS A 127 -1.78 5.50 -0.29
C HIS A 127 -2.72 6.68 -0.55
N TYR A 128 -3.16 7.31 0.52
CA TYR A 128 -3.99 8.50 0.49
C TYR A 128 -3.25 9.69 1.11
N LEU A 129 -3.70 10.91 0.81
CA LEU A 129 -3.21 12.11 1.46
C LEU A 129 -4.01 12.37 2.73
N VAL A 130 -3.31 12.43 3.86
CA VAL A 130 -3.89 12.60 5.19
C VAL A 130 -4.57 13.97 5.29
N PRO A 131 -5.87 14.05 5.61
CA PRO A 131 -6.52 15.31 5.93
C PRO A 131 -5.82 15.99 7.11
N GLU A 132 -5.46 17.26 6.95
CA GLU A 132 -4.82 18.04 8.00
C GLU A 132 -5.85 18.93 8.69
N LEU A 133 -6.00 18.71 10.00
CA LEU A 133 -7.08 19.24 10.80
C LEU A 133 -6.55 20.17 11.89
N HIS A 134 -7.34 21.18 12.25
CA HIS A 134 -7.04 22.08 13.35
C HIS A 134 -8.29 22.44 14.16
N ALA A 135 -8.08 22.93 15.38
CA ALA A 135 -9.17 23.38 16.23
C ALA A 135 -9.95 24.54 15.56
N GLY A 136 -11.27 24.50 15.65
CA GLY A 136 -12.14 25.52 15.07
C GLY A 136 -12.17 25.57 13.54
N GLN A 137 -11.67 24.53 12.85
CA GLN A 137 -11.70 24.47 11.39
C GLN A 137 -13.13 24.57 10.85
N SER A 138 -13.32 25.43 9.85
CA SER A 138 -14.57 25.59 9.12
C SER A 138 -14.54 24.84 7.80
N PHE A 139 -15.66 24.27 7.40
CA PHE A 139 -15.82 23.59 6.12
C PHE A 139 -16.80 24.33 5.22
N ARG A 140 -16.62 24.22 3.92
CA ARG A 140 -17.59 24.68 2.91
C ARG A 140 -17.38 23.94 1.60
N LEU A 141 -18.40 23.94 0.75
CA LEU A 141 -18.27 23.40 -0.58
C LEU A 141 -17.31 24.25 -1.43
N ALA A 142 -16.13 23.70 -1.74
CA ALA A 142 -15.03 24.42 -2.39
C ALA A 142 -14.55 23.80 -3.71
N SER A 143 -15.31 22.85 -4.27
CA SER A 143 -15.08 22.31 -5.61
C SER A 143 -16.38 21.84 -6.24
N SER A 144 -16.53 22.04 -7.56
CA SER A 144 -17.63 21.49 -8.34
C SER A 144 -17.32 20.16 -9.03
N ALA A 145 -16.07 19.68 -8.98
CA ALA A 145 -15.57 18.62 -9.85
C ALA A 145 -16.40 17.32 -9.81
N LEU A 146 -16.93 16.94 -8.64
CA LEU A 146 -17.82 15.78 -8.52
C LEU A 146 -19.12 15.99 -9.31
N PHE A 147 -19.76 17.15 -9.13
CA PHE A 147 -21.03 17.47 -9.80
C PHE A 147 -20.84 17.56 -11.31
N ASP A 148 -19.72 18.13 -11.75
CA ASP A 148 -19.38 18.23 -13.18
C ASP A 148 -19.22 16.82 -13.81
N GLN A 149 -18.64 15.87 -13.07
CA GLN A 149 -18.57 14.46 -13.50
C GLN A 149 -19.93 13.76 -13.51
N VAL A 150 -20.82 14.10 -12.58
CA VAL A 150 -22.21 13.59 -12.57
C VAL A 150 -22.96 14.10 -13.80
N ASP A 151 -22.85 15.38 -14.11
CA ASP A 151 -23.46 15.98 -15.31
C ASP A 151 -22.92 15.32 -16.59
N GLU A 152 -21.60 15.05 -16.64
CA GLU A 152 -20.97 14.35 -17.76
C GLU A 152 -21.57 12.94 -17.96
N ALA A 153 -21.69 12.15 -16.90
CA ALA A 153 -22.23 10.79 -16.96
C ALA A 153 -23.73 10.77 -17.33
N LEU A 154 -24.51 11.71 -16.79
CA LEU A 154 -25.93 11.86 -17.12
C LEU A 154 -26.13 12.30 -18.57
N ALA A 155 -25.31 13.23 -19.06
CA ALA A 155 -25.32 13.67 -20.46
C ALA A 155 -24.96 12.53 -21.44
N ALA A 156 -24.13 11.58 -21.01
CA ALA A 156 -23.85 10.34 -21.74
C ALA A 156 -25.00 9.30 -21.68
N GLY A 157 -26.11 9.62 -20.98
CA GLY A 157 -27.30 8.78 -20.88
C GLY A 157 -27.17 7.63 -19.88
N HIS A 158 -26.24 7.73 -18.92
CA HIS A 158 -26.02 6.68 -17.93
C HIS A 158 -26.84 6.91 -16.66
N PRO A 159 -27.46 5.87 -16.07
CA PRO A 159 -27.93 5.95 -14.69
C PRO A 159 -26.73 6.00 -13.74
N VAL A 160 -26.72 6.95 -12.82
CA VAL A 160 -25.58 7.27 -11.96
C VAL A 160 -25.81 6.82 -10.52
N LYS A 161 -24.79 6.19 -9.93
CA LYS A 161 -24.60 6.05 -8.48
C LYS A 161 -23.32 6.79 -8.12
N VAL A 162 -23.41 7.71 -7.17
CA VAL A 162 -22.22 8.42 -6.66
C VAL A 162 -21.58 7.64 -5.52
N THR A 163 -20.25 7.67 -5.43
CA THR A 163 -19.48 7.14 -4.30
C THR A 163 -18.62 8.25 -3.70
N LEU A 164 -18.62 8.33 -2.37
CA LEU A 164 -17.81 9.28 -1.59
C LEU A 164 -17.33 8.62 -0.31
N LEU A 165 -16.20 9.07 0.22
CA LEU A 165 -15.81 8.70 1.57
C LEU A 165 -16.79 9.35 2.55
N GLY A 166 -17.25 8.59 3.55
CA GLY A 166 -18.14 9.09 4.59
C GLY A 166 -17.44 10.03 5.56
N PRO A 167 -18.18 10.93 6.23
CA PRO A 167 -17.62 11.99 7.07
C PRO A 167 -16.84 11.45 8.26
N LEU A 168 -17.26 10.32 8.84
CA LEU A 168 -16.60 9.77 10.03
C LEU A 168 -15.27 9.14 9.64
N THR A 169 -15.23 8.38 8.54
CA THR A 169 -13.96 7.86 8.04
C THR A 169 -13.04 8.97 7.58
N TRP A 170 -13.52 10.01 6.91
CA TRP A 170 -12.67 11.14 6.51
C TRP A 170 -12.01 11.81 7.74
N LEU A 171 -12.77 12.07 8.80
CA LEU A 171 -12.22 12.57 10.07
C LEU A 171 -11.28 11.56 10.73
N TRP A 172 -11.64 10.27 10.74
CA TRP A 172 -10.82 9.20 11.32
C TRP A 172 -9.44 9.09 10.67
N LEU A 173 -9.38 9.32 9.36
CA LEU A 173 -8.15 9.30 8.57
C LEU A 173 -7.32 10.57 8.69
N GLY A 174 -7.84 11.65 9.30
CA GLY A 174 -7.16 12.93 9.45
C GLY A 174 -6.22 13.03 10.65
N LYS A 175 -5.23 13.91 10.59
CA LYS A 175 -4.29 14.22 11.68
C LYS A 175 -4.39 15.69 12.09
N ILE A 176 -4.20 15.95 13.38
CA ILE A 176 -4.15 17.30 13.94
C ILE A 176 -2.74 17.85 13.72
N ARG A 177 -2.61 19.06 13.16
CA ARG A 177 -1.30 19.68 12.85
C ARG A 177 -0.88 20.80 13.79
N ASP A 178 -1.85 21.49 14.40
CA ASP A 178 -1.56 22.57 15.34
C ASP A 178 -1.59 22.03 16.78
N GLU A 179 -0.60 22.39 17.60
CA GLU A 179 -0.68 22.16 19.04
C GLU A 179 -1.92 22.89 19.57
N PRO A 180 -2.85 22.20 20.25
CA PRO A 180 -3.94 22.89 20.90
C PRO A 180 -3.37 23.87 21.94
N PRO A 181 -4.07 25.00 22.23
CA PRO A 181 -3.64 25.93 23.27
C PRO A 181 -3.27 25.18 24.56
N ALA A 182 -2.16 25.56 25.21
CA ALA A 182 -1.62 24.83 26.35
C ALA A 182 -2.70 24.50 27.40
N GLY A 183 -3.02 23.22 27.56
CA GLY A 183 -4.01 22.71 28.51
C GLY A 183 -5.35 22.26 27.90
N GLU A 184 -5.56 22.37 26.58
CA GLU A 184 -6.74 21.85 25.89
C GLU A 184 -6.43 20.56 25.12
N GLU A 185 -7.23 19.51 25.29
CA GLU A 185 -7.20 18.32 24.42
C GLU A 185 -8.21 18.54 23.28
N PHE A 186 -7.72 18.55 22.04
CA PHE A 186 -8.57 18.62 20.85
C PHE A 186 -8.68 17.23 20.20
N ASP A 187 -9.90 16.67 20.13
CA ASP A 187 -10.20 15.48 19.33
C ASP A 187 -10.81 15.91 18.00
N ARG A 188 -10.25 15.41 16.90
CA ARG A 188 -10.75 15.63 15.53
C ARG A 188 -12.25 15.28 15.37
N LEU A 189 -12.81 14.39 16.19
CA LEU A 189 -14.24 14.09 16.21
C LEU A 189 -15.10 15.33 16.50
N ALA A 190 -14.57 16.32 17.23
CA ALA A 190 -15.27 17.57 17.53
C ALA A 190 -15.62 18.39 16.28
N LEU A 191 -14.92 18.17 15.17
CA LEU A 191 -15.17 18.84 13.89
C LEU A 191 -16.41 18.31 13.15
N LEU A 192 -17.00 17.19 13.60
CA LEU A 192 -18.11 16.56 12.92
C LEU A 192 -19.32 17.49 12.76
N GLU A 193 -19.66 18.29 13.77
CA GLU A 193 -20.82 19.20 13.71
C GLU A 193 -20.64 20.30 12.67
N ALA A 194 -19.41 20.75 12.41
CA ALA A 194 -19.11 21.70 11.34
C ALA A 194 -19.08 21.03 9.95
N LEU A 195 -18.82 19.73 9.91
CA LEU A 195 -18.67 18.96 8.67
C LEU A 195 -20.01 18.50 8.09
N LEU A 196 -20.95 18.06 8.95
CA LEU A 196 -22.24 17.49 8.53
C LEU A 196 -23.09 18.42 7.63
N PRO A 197 -23.18 19.74 7.88
CA PRO A 197 -23.93 20.63 7.02
C PRO A 197 -23.42 20.64 5.57
N VAL A 198 -22.10 20.58 5.37
CA VAL A 198 -21.48 20.56 4.03
C VAL A 198 -21.77 19.24 3.32
N TYR A 199 -21.71 18.10 4.04
CA TYR A 199 -22.17 16.83 3.47
C TYR A 199 -23.65 16.87 3.09
N GLY A 200 -24.50 17.48 3.92
CA GLY A 200 -25.92 17.68 3.61
C GLY A 200 -26.13 18.50 2.33
N GLU A 201 -25.35 19.57 2.13
CA GLU A 201 -25.34 20.38 0.91
C GLU A 201 -24.93 19.53 -0.31
N ILE A 202 -23.85 18.75 -0.20
CA ILE A 202 -23.39 17.85 -1.26
C ILE A 202 -24.49 16.86 -1.66
N LEU A 203 -25.08 16.16 -0.68
CA LEU A 203 -26.12 15.17 -0.94
C LEU A 203 -27.38 15.80 -1.55
N THR A 204 -27.76 17.00 -1.11
CA THR A 204 -28.90 17.74 -1.68
C THR A 204 -28.64 18.12 -3.13
N ARG A 205 -27.45 18.67 -3.43
CA ARG A 205 -27.07 19.03 -4.80
C ARG A 205 -26.99 17.82 -5.73
N LEU A 206 -26.51 16.68 -5.24
CA LEU A 206 -26.56 15.41 -6.00
C LEU A 206 -27.99 14.99 -6.32
N ALA A 207 -28.92 15.12 -5.37
CA ALA A 207 -30.33 14.83 -5.62
C ALA A 207 -30.94 15.77 -6.68
N GLU A 208 -30.57 17.05 -6.65
CA GLU A 208 -31.01 18.05 -7.64
C GLU A 208 -30.51 17.73 -9.06
N GLN A 209 -29.34 17.10 -9.20
CA GLN A 209 -28.85 16.55 -10.46
C GLN A 209 -29.56 15.25 -10.89
N GLY A 210 -30.44 14.70 -10.06
CA GLY A 210 -31.18 13.47 -10.33
C GLY A 210 -30.47 12.18 -9.88
N VAL A 211 -29.45 12.28 -9.03
CA VAL A 211 -28.81 11.09 -8.42
C VAL A 211 -29.74 10.49 -7.37
N GLU A 212 -30.11 9.22 -7.55
CA GLU A 212 -30.96 8.51 -6.59
C GLU A 212 -30.15 7.90 -5.43
N TRP A 213 -28.98 7.34 -5.74
CA TRP A 213 -28.16 6.59 -4.78
C TRP A 213 -26.79 7.21 -4.59
N VAL A 214 -26.43 7.44 -3.32
CA VAL A 214 -25.09 7.85 -2.90
C VAL A 214 -24.54 6.80 -1.96
N GLN A 215 -23.39 6.24 -2.32
CA GLN A 215 -22.60 5.37 -1.47
C GLN A 215 -21.66 6.21 -0.61
N LEU A 216 -21.75 6.03 0.71
CA LEU A 216 -20.81 6.61 1.67
C LEU A 216 -19.92 5.49 2.22
N ASP A 217 -18.65 5.51 1.82
CA ASP A 217 -17.64 4.55 2.25
C ASP A 217 -17.24 4.87 3.69
N GLU A 218 -17.56 3.96 4.61
CA GLU A 218 -17.18 4.04 6.02
C GLU A 218 -16.31 2.85 6.46
N PRO A 219 -15.14 2.62 5.82
CA PRO A 219 -14.25 1.52 6.18
C PRO A 219 -13.69 1.62 7.60
N ALA A 220 -13.77 2.77 8.30
CA ALA A 220 -13.43 2.82 9.72
C ALA A 220 -14.30 1.87 10.58
N LEU A 221 -15.51 1.50 10.12
CA LEU A 221 -16.40 0.54 10.81
C LEU A 221 -15.81 -0.87 10.96
N VAL A 222 -14.81 -1.25 10.17
CA VAL A 222 -14.15 -2.57 10.32
C VAL A 222 -12.98 -2.55 11.31
N GLN A 223 -12.66 -1.38 11.89
CA GLN A 223 -11.65 -1.22 12.93
C GLN A 223 -12.25 -1.21 14.35
N ASP A 224 -11.39 -1.16 15.36
CA ASP A 224 -11.78 -1.00 16.76
C ASP A 224 -12.10 0.47 17.06
N LEU A 225 -13.40 0.82 17.00
CA LEU A 225 -13.86 2.18 17.20
C LEU A 225 -14.15 2.49 18.68
N PRO A 226 -13.64 3.61 19.22
CA PRO A 226 -14.05 4.09 20.54
C PRO A 226 -15.55 4.39 20.60
N ARG A 227 -16.14 4.29 21.79
CA ARG A 227 -17.59 4.50 22.00
C ARG A 227 -18.09 5.87 21.49
N ALA A 228 -17.29 6.92 21.66
CA ALA A 228 -17.64 8.26 21.18
C ALA A 228 -17.81 8.29 19.64
N TRP A 229 -16.95 7.58 18.91
CA TRP A 229 -17.04 7.43 17.46
C TRP A 229 -18.26 6.60 17.04
N GLN A 230 -18.54 5.50 17.74
CA GLN A 230 -19.75 4.69 17.50
C GLN A 230 -21.04 5.53 17.67
N GLN A 231 -21.12 6.33 18.74
CA GLN A 231 -22.25 7.24 18.96
C GLN A 231 -22.33 8.35 17.91
N ALA A 232 -21.19 8.80 17.39
CA ALA A 232 -21.13 9.81 16.35
C ALA A 232 -21.68 9.31 15.01
N TYR A 233 -21.49 8.02 14.68
CA TYR A 233 -22.15 7.39 13.53
C TYR A 233 -23.68 7.48 13.61
N GLU A 234 -24.28 7.16 14.76
CA GLU A 234 -25.74 7.24 14.93
C GLU A 234 -26.26 8.66 14.68
N ARG A 235 -25.60 9.67 15.27
CA ARG A 235 -25.98 11.08 15.10
C ARG A 235 -25.80 11.54 13.64
N ALA A 236 -24.62 11.30 13.06
CA ALA A 236 -24.29 11.74 11.71
C ALA A 236 -25.26 11.17 10.68
N TYR A 237 -25.51 9.86 10.71
CA TYR A 237 -26.39 9.24 9.72
C TYR A 237 -27.86 9.54 9.95
N HIS A 238 -28.28 9.92 11.17
CA HIS A 238 -29.62 10.48 11.38
C HIS A 238 -29.79 11.84 10.70
N VAL A 239 -28.77 12.70 10.75
CA VAL A 239 -28.76 13.99 10.04
C VAL A 239 -28.73 13.78 8.53
N LEU A 240 -27.77 12.98 8.04
CA LEU A 240 -27.59 12.75 6.60
C LEU A 240 -28.73 11.94 5.97
N GLY A 241 -29.40 11.08 6.74
CA GLY A 241 -30.57 10.33 6.28
C GLY A 241 -31.78 11.21 5.94
N GLY A 242 -31.76 12.50 6.30
CA GLY A 242 -32.75 13.48 5.88
C GLY A 242 -32.53 14.04 4.46
N ALA A 243 -31.38 13.78 3.83
CA ALA A 243 -31.10 14.23 2.48
C ALA A 243 -32.01 13.52 1.45
N PRO A 244 -32.39 14.18 0.34
CA PRO A 244 -33.29 13.62 -0.68
C PRO A 244 -32.61 12.59 -1.61
N VAL A 245 -31.67 11.80 -1.09
CA VAL A 245 -31.01 10.66 -1.77
C VAL A 245 -31.09 9.40 -0.91
N LYS A 246 -30.97 8.23 -1.53
CA LYS A 246 -30.83 6.96 -0.81
C LYS A 246 -29.37 6.72 -0.49
N LEU A 247 -29.07 6.59 0.80
CA LEU A 247 -27.72 6.30 1.27
C LEU A 247 -27.44 4.79 1.28
N LEU A 248 -26.33 4.39 0.67
CA LEU A 248 -25.71 3.08 0.80
C LEU A 248 -24.45 3.22 1.67
N LEU A 249 -24.51 2.75 2.91
CA LEU A 249 -23.34 2.72 3.78
C LEU A 249 -22.43 1.55 3.37
N ALA A 250 -21.17 1.79 3.03
CA ALA A 250 -20.25 0.74 2.62
C ALA A 250 -19.15 0.48 3.64
N SER A 251 -19.10 -0.75 4.15
CA SER A 251 -17.99 -1.28 4.97
C SER A 251 -17.19 -2.28 4.14
N VAL A 252 -15.89 -2.06 4.02
CA VAL A 252 -15.00 -2.82 3.13
C VAL A 252 -13.71 -3.21 3.86
N TYR A 253 -12.94 -4.14 3.28
CA TYR A 253 -11.63 -4.63 3.76
C TYR A 253 -11.66 -5.57 4.98
N GLY A 254 -12.82 -5.81 5.59
CA GLY A 254 -12.94 -6.72 6.74
C GLY A 254 -14.37 -6.90 7.23
N GLY A 255 -14.49 -7.66 8.32
CA GLY A 255 -15.75 -7.91 9.01
C GLY A 255 -16.16 -6.77 9.94
N LEU A 256 -17.46 -6.49 10.02
CA LEU A 256 -18.00 -5.47 10.92
C LEU A 256 -17.79 -5.77 12.40
N GLY A 257 -17.55 -7.04 12.80
CA GLY A 257 -17.26 -7.44 14.18
C GLY A 257 -18.25 -6.83 15.19
N ASP A 258 -17.71 -6.21 16.24
CA ASP A 258 -18.52 -5.57 17.30
C ASP A 258 -19.32 -4.36 16.80
N ASN A 259 -18.95 -3.76 15.66
CA ASN A 259 -19.69 -2.66 15.04
C ASN A 259 -20.86 -3.14 14.16
N LEU A 260 -21.09 -4.45 14.03
CA LEU A 260 -22.18 -4.99 13.20
C LEU A 260 -23.54 -4.46 13.66
N GLY A 261 -23.79 -4.47 14.98
CA GLY A 261 -25.04 -3.95 15.53
C GLY A 261 -25.27 -2.48 15.21
N LEU A 262 -24.21 -1.67 15.26
CA LEU A 262 -24.24 -0.26 14.86
C LEU A 262 -24.59 -0.11 13.37
N ALA A 263 -23.77 -0.68 12.48
CA ALA A 263 -23.90 -0.51 11.04
C ALA A 263 -25.26 -0.97 10.49
N VAL A 264 -25.78 -2.08 11.01
CA VAL A 264 -27.09 -2.63 10.61
C VAL A 264 -28.24 -1.71 11.02
N ASN A 265 -28.13 -0.98 12.13
CA ASN A 265 -29.21 -0.12 12.66
C ASN A 265 -29.16 1.33 12.19
N LEU A 266 -28.07 1.79 11.55
CA LEU A 266 -28.00 3.17 11.03
C LEU A 266 -29.15 3.44 10.03
N PRO A 267 -29.73 4.66 10.01
CA PRO A 267 -30.92 5.00 9.22
C PRO A 267 -30.59 5.27 7.74
N VAL A 268 -29.94 4.29 7.09
CA VAL A 268 -29.57 4.30 5.67
C VAL A 268 -30.47 3.36 4.86
N ALA A 269 -30.55 3.57 3.55
CA ALA A 269 -31.37 2.75 2.65
C ALA A 269 -30.71 1.40 2.33
N GLY A 270 -29.38 1.32 2.37
CA GLY A 270 -28.63 0.09 2.15
C GLY A 270 -27.37 -0.03 2.98
N LEU A 271 -26.90 -1.26 3.15
CA LEU A 271 -25.61 -1.61 3.73
C LEU A 271 -24.81 -2.47 2.73
N HIS A 272 -23.57 -2.11 2.47
CA HIS A 272 -22.60 -2.93 1.74
C HIS A 272 -21.60 -3.56 2.71
N ILE A 273 -21.33 -4.86 2.52
CA ILE A 273 -20.37 -5.64 3.30
C ILE A 273 -19.37 -6.37 2.41
N ASP A 274 -18.15 -6.51 2.88
CA ASP A 274 -17.12 -7.36 2.28
C ASP A 274 -17.37 -8.84 2.62
N ALA A 275 -17.99 -9.57 1.70
CA ALA A 275 -18.26 -11.00 1.85
C ALA A 275 -17.12 -11.89 1.29
N VAL A 276 -15.99 -11.29 0.90
CA VAL A 276 -14.78 -12.02 0.47
C VAL A 276 -13.81 -12.15 1.63
N ARG A 277 -13.53 -11.06 2.34
CA ARG A 277 -12.62 -11.05 3.50
C ARG A 277 -13.24 -11.59 4.77
N ALA A 278 -14.55 -11.41 4.94
CA ALA A 278 -15.30 -11.90 6.10
C ALA A 278 -16.61 -12.58 5.63
N PRO A 279 -16.53 -13.69 4.87
CA PRO A 279 -17.72 -14.39 4.36
C PRO A 279 -18.67 -14.85 5.48
N GLU A 280 -18.14 -15.16 6.66
CA GLU A 280 -18.89 -15.56 7.85
C GLU A 280 -19.83 -14.46 8.38
N GLN A 281 -19.56 -13.18 8.08
CA GLN A 281 -20.41 -12.08 8.56
C GLN A 281 -21.78 -12.04 7.86
N LEU A 282 -21.91 -12.67 6.69
CA LEU A 282 -23.12 -12.60 5.86
C LEU A 282 -24.35 -13.10 6.62
N GLU A 283 -24.26 -14.26 7.28
CA GLU A 283 -25.37 -14.84 8.04
C GLU A 283 -25.79 -13.93 9.20
N ALA A 284 -24.82 -13.44 9.98
CA ALA A 284 -25.07 -12.54 11.09
C ALA A 284 -25.73 -11.21 10.67
N VAL A 285 -25.37 -10.70 9.48
CA VAL A 285 -26.00 -9.52 8.90
C VAL A 285 -27.43 -9.84 8.46
N LEU A 286 -27.66 -10.95 7.75
CA LEU A 286 -29.00 -11.35 7.29
C LEU A 286 -29.99 -11.49 8.44
N ASP A 287 -29.54 -11.97 9.61
CA ASP A 287 -30.37 -12.15 10.81
C ASP A 287 -30.80 -10.85 11.48
N ARG A 288 -30.02 -9.79 11.30
CA ARG A 288 -30.24 -8.50 11.98
C ARG A 288 -30.73 -7.40 11.04
N LEU A 289 -30.61 -7.59 9.72
CA LEU A 289 -30.91 -6.57 8.72
C LEU A 289 -32.40 -6.17 8.73
N PRO A 290 -32.72 -4.87 8.93
CA PRO A 290 -34.09 -4.39 8.84
C PRO A 290 -34.77 -4.73 7.51
N ALA A 291 -36.08 -5.00 7.55
CA ALA A 291 -36.84 -5.49 6.40
C ALA A 291 -36.91 -4.50 5.21
N TYR A 292 -36.71 -3.20 5.44
CA TYR A 292 -36.69 -2.19 4.40
C TYR A 292 -35.31 -2.01 3.75
N LYS A 293 -34.24 -2.44 4.41
CA LYS A 293 -32.87 -2.11 4.02
C LYS A 293 -32.37 -3.07 2.93
N VAL A 294 -31.66 -2.52 1.96
CA VAL A 294 -30.91 -3.28 0.94
C VAL A 294 -29.61 -3.81 1.53
N LEU A 295 -29.23 -5.04 1.17
CA LEU A 295 -27.89 -5.58 1.40
C LEU A 295 -27.16 -5.68 0.06
N SER A 296 -26.05 -4.95 -0.07
CA SER A 296 -25.07 -5.17 -1.11
C SER A 296 -24.01 -6.14 -0.62
N ALA A 297 -23.98 -7.34 -1.19
CA ALA A 297 -22.97 -8.35 -0.90
C ALA A 297 -21.77 -8.15 -1.84
N GLY A 298 -20.65 -7.72 -1.29
CA GLY A 298 -19.37 -7.65 -1.97
C GLY A 298 -18.77 -9.05 -2.15
N ALA A 299 -19.19 -9.77 -3.19
CA ALA A 299 -18.93 -11.20 -3.39
C ALA A 299 -17.77 -11.50 -4.34
N ILE A 300 -17.35 -10.52 -5.15
CA ILE A 300 -16.22 -10.66 -6.09
C ILE A 300 -15.02 -9.90 -5.53
N ASP A 301 -13.86 -10.56 -5.45
CA ASP A 301 -12.67 -9.97 -4.82
C ASP A 301 -12.19 -8.71 -5.56
N GLY A 302 -12.23 -7.55 -4.90
CA GLY A 302 -11.72 -6.28 -5.42
C GLY A 302 -10.24 -6.02 -5.15
N ARG A 303 -9.54 -6.93 -4.45
CA ARG A 303 -8.12 -6.84 -4.06
C ARG A 303 -7.23 -7.93 -4.63
N ASN A 304 -7.78 -8.94 -5.27
CA ASN A 304 -7.01 -10.03 -5.85
C ASN A 304 -7.46 -10.37 -7.28
N VAL A 305 -6.55 -10.95 -8.06
CA VAL A 305 -6.72 -11.17 -9.50
C VAL A 305 -7.24 -12.55 -9.86
N TRP A 306 -7.58 -13.38 -8.87
CA TRP A 306 -8.12 -14.71 -9.13
C TRP A 306 -9.55 -14.64 -9.68
N ARG A 307 -9.81 -15.50 -10.66
CA ARG A 307 -11.15 -15.71 -11.21
C ARG A 307 -12.08 -16.27 -10.14
N ALA A 308 -13.29 -15.73 -10.07
CA ALA A 308 -14.28 -16.16 -9.09
C ALA A 308 -14.90 -17.53 -9.43
N ASP A 309 -15.14 -18.35 -8.40
CA ASP A 309 -15.95 -19.56 -8.51
C ASP A 309 -17.44 -19.21 -8.49
N LEU A 310 -17.97 -18.83 -9.67
CA LEU A 310 -19.35 -18.35 -9.81
C LEU A 310 -20.39 -19.40 -9.41
N ALA A 311 -20.10 -20.70 -9.61
CA ALA A 311 -20.99 -21.78 -9.21
C ALA A 311 -21.09 -21.86 -7.69
N ARG A 312 -19.93 -21.89 -7.00
CA ARG A 312 -19.88 -21.90 -5.54
C ARG A 312 -20.50 -20.64 -4.94
N LEU A 313 -20.21 -19.47 -5.50
CA LEU A 313 -20.76 -18.20 -5.03
C LEU A 313 -22.27 -18.11 -5.21
N ARG A 314 -22.81 -18.61 -6.32
CA ARG A 314 -24.26 -18.71 -6.53
C ARG A 314 -24.88 -19.53 -5.39
N ASP A 315 -24.33 -20.71 -5.13
CA ASP A 315 -24.87 -21.62 -4.12
C ASP A 315 -24.77 -21.03 -2.71
N SER A 316 -23.66 -20.37 -2.37
CA SER A 316 -23.49 -19.72 -1.06
C SER A 316 -24.41 -18.52 -0.85
N LEU A 317 -24.84 -17.84 -1.92
CA LEU A 317 -25.71 -16.66 -1.84
C LEU A 317 -27.20 -16.98 -2.02
N MET A 318 -27.57 -18.23 -2.29
CA MET A 318 -28.97 -18.64 -2.49
C MET A 318 -29.85 -18.34 -1.27
N GLU A 319 -29.33 -18.54 -0.05
CA GLU A 319 -30.10 -18.25 1.17
C GLU A 319 -30.32 -16.74 1.36
N ALA A 320 -29.29 -15.93 1.11
CA ALA A 320 -29.42 -14.47 1.11
C ALA A 320 -30.49 -14.02 0.10
N ARG A 321 -30.45 -14.59 -1.11
CA ARG A 321 -31.43 -14.33 -2.17
C ARG A 321 -32.85 -14.70 -1.75
N ARG A 322 -33.04 -15.87 -1.13
CA ARG A 322 -34.34 -16.35 -0.64
C ARG A 322 -34.94 -15.42 0.41
N ARG A 323 -34.12 -14.90 1.34
CA ARG A 323 -34.55 -14.03 2.44
C ARG A 323 -34.81 -12.60 2.02
N LEU A 324 -33.96 -12.06 1.14
CA LEU A 324 -33.97 -10.63 0.82
C LEU A 324 -34.76 -10.29 -0.43
N GLY A 325 -34.93 -11.24 -1.36
CA GLY A 325 -35.57 -10.94 -2.63
C GLY A 325 -34.81 -9.82 -3.36
N GLU A 326 -35.52 -8.80 -3.83
CA GLU A 326 -34.95 -7.67 -4.58
C GLU A 326 -34.04 -6.77 -3.74
N ARG A 327 -34.03 -6.96 -2.42
CA ARG A 327 -33.12 -6.24 -1.50
C ARG A 327 -31.71 -6.81 -1.46
N LEU A 328 -31.44 -7.92 -2.16
CA LEU A 328 -30.07 -8.40 -2.35
C LEU A 328 -29.48 -7.75 -3.60
N TRP A 329 -28.37 -7.06 -3.43
CA TRP A 329 -27.52 -6.55 -4.51
C TRP A 329 -26.16 -7.24 -4.47
N LEU A 330 -25.47 -7.28 -5.60
CA LEU A 330 -24.12 -7.81 -5.73
C LEU A 330 -23.13 -6.72 -6.15
N SER A 331 -21.93 -6.81 -5.62
CA SER A 331 -20.81 -5.94 -5.97
C SER A 331 -19.48 -6.68 -5.86
N ALA A 332 -18.41 -6.03 -6.29
CA ALA A 332 -17.07 -6.33 -5.78
C ALA A 332 -17.00 -6.04 -4.27
N SER A 333 -16.10 -6.71 -3.56
CA SER A 333 -15.88 -6.59 -2.10
C SER A 333 -15.43 -5.20 -1.65
N CYS A 334 -14.76 -4.47 -2.56
CA CYS A 334 -14.35 -3.09 -2.40
C CYS A 334 -14.23 -2.44 -3.79
N SER A 335 -13.70 -1.22 -3.86
CA SER A 335 -13.34 -0.61 -5.15
C SER A 335 -12.39 -1.51 -5.93
N LEU A 336 -12.58 -1.60 -7.25
CA LEU A 336 -11.70 -2.34 -8.14
C LEU A 336 -10.37 -1.62 -8.38
N LEU A 337 -10.16 -0.43 -7.78
CA LEU A 337 -8.89 0.32 -7.79
C LEU A 337 -7.66 -0.54 -7.49
N HIS A 338 -7.82 -1.59 -6.68
CA HIS A 338 -6.73 -2.44 -6.17
C HIS A 338 -6.38 -3.62 -7.08
N VAL A 339 -7.04 -3.76 -8.24
CA VAL A 339 -6.70 -4.77 -9.25
C VAL A 339 -6.38 -4.10 -10.59
N PRO A 340 -5.65 -4.78 -11.50
CA PRO A 340 -5.32 -4.18 -12.78
C PRO A 340 -6.56 -3.97 -13.65
N VAL A 341 -6.42 -3.19 -14.72
CA VAL A 341 -7.55 -2.71 -15.53
C VAL A 341 -8.19 -3.83 -16.36
N ASP A 342 -7.41 -4.47 -17.24
CA ASP A 342 -7.95 -5.41 -18.22
C ASP A 342 -6.96 -6.52 -18.58
N LEU A 343 -7.37 -7.76 -18.34
CA LEU A 343 -6.56 -8.96 -18.58
C LEU A 343 -6.36 -9.22 -20.07
N ASP A 344 -7.20 -8.69 -20.95
CA ASP A 344 -7.07 -8.89 -22.39
C ASP A 344 -5.81 -8.24 -22.96
N ASN A 345 -5.23 -7.29 -22.24
CA ASN A 345 -3.93 -6.67 -22.56
C ASN A 345 -2.71 -7.53 -22.19
N GLU A 346 -2.90 -8.66 -21.51
CA GLU A 346 -1.86 -9.64 -21.25
C GLU A 346 -1.73 -10.59 -22.43
N ARG A 347 -0.77 -10.32 -23.32
CA ARG A 347 -0.51 -11.12 -24.54
C ARG A 347 0.54 -12.21 -24.36
N GLU A 348 1.38 -12.07 -23.33
CA GLU A 348 2.55 -12.93 -23.09
C GLU A 348 2.32 -13.96 -21.96
N LEU A 349 1.20 -13.84 -21.22
CA LEU A 349 0.85 -14.82 -20.20
C LEU A 349 0.52 -16.18 -20.84
N ALA A 350 0.99 -17.25 -20.20
CA ALA A 350 0.64 -18.61 -20.58
C ALA A 350 -0.90 -18.77 -20.63
N PRO A 351 -1.47 -19.42 -21.68
CA PRO A 351 -2.92 -19.48 -21.86
C PRO A 351 -3.69 -20.04 -20.66
N ASP A 352 -3.17 -21.09 -20.01
CA ASP A 352 -3.82 -21.69 -18.84
C ASP A 352 -3.84 -20.73 -17.65
N LEU A 353 -2.71 -20.08 -17.38
CA LEU A 353 -2.60 -19.06 -16.33
C LEU A 353 -3.55 -17.89 -16.60
N LYS A 354 -3.60 -17.37 -17.83
CA LYS A 354 -4.51 -16.28 -18.19
C LYS A 354 -5.96 -16.65 -17.90
N ARG A 355 -6.36 -17.92 -18.11
CA ARG A 355 -7.73 -18.39 -17.80
C ARG A 355 -8.01 -18.41 -16.30
N TRP A 356 -7.02 -18.53 -15.43
CA TRP A 356 -7.22 -18.53 -13.97
C TRP A 356 -7.40 -17.13 -13.37
N LEU A 357 -7.11 -16.08 -14.14
CA LEU A 357 -7.13 -14.70 -13.67
C LEU A 357 -8.39 -13.94 -14.15
N ALA A 358 -8.74 -12.88 -13.43
CA ALA A 358 -9.73 -11.87 -13.76
C ALA A 358 -9.26 -10.51 -13.23
N PHE A 359 -9.16 -9.50 -14.11
CA PHE A 359 -8.84 -8.11 -13.76
C PHE A 359 -10.14 -7.30 -13.63
N ALA A 360 -10.06 -5.98 -13.41
CA ALA A 360 -11.24 -5.15 -13.16
C ALA A 360 -12.32 -5.30 -14.24
N ARG A 361 -11.95 -5.30 -15.53
CA ARG A 361 -12.90 -5.52 -16.61
C ARG A 361 -13.59 -6.88 -16.47
N GLN A 362 -12.85 -7.97 -16.35
CA GLN A 362 -13.44 -9.31 -16.23
C GLN A 362 -14.31 -9.45 -14.95
N LYS A 363 -13.96 -8.77 -13.86
CA LYS A 363 -14.75 -8.75 -12.63
C LYS A 363 -16.12 -8.09 -12.79
N LEU A 364 -16.27 -7.10 -13.68
CA LEU A 364 -17.60 -6.56 -14.01
C LEU A 364 -18.50 -7.66 -14.59
N ASP A 365 -17.93 -8.51 -15.46
CA ASP A 365 -18.66 -9.61 -16.06
C ASP A 365 -19.02 -10.68 -15.01
N GLU A 366 -18.12 -10.98 -14.08
CA GLU A 366 -18.35 -11.91 -12.97
C GLU A 366 -19.53 -11.46 -12.09
N ILE A 367 -19.57 -10.19 -11.69
CA ILE A 367 -20.65 -9.63 -10.85
C ILE A 367 -22.00 -9.75 -11.55
N VAL A 368 -22.11 -9.31 -12.81
CA VAL A 368 -23.36 -9.33 -13.57
C VAL A 368 -23.82 -10.76 -13.86
N THR A 369 -22.88 -11.65 -14.20
CA THR A 369 -23.17 -13.06 -14.45
C THR A 369 -23.73 -13.71 -13.18
N LEU A 370 -23.09 -13.48 -12.02
CA LEU A 370 -23.55 -14.00 -10.73
C LEU A 370 -24.95 -13.49 -10.35
N ALA A 371 -25.22 -12.19 -10.57
CA ALA A 371 -26.53 -11.59 -10.28
C ALA A 371 -27.65 -12.26 -11.09
N ARG A 372 -27.41 -12.54 -12.37
CA ARG A 372 -28.39 -13.22 -13.24
C ARG A 372 -28.55 -14.70 -12.92
N LEU A 373 -27.47 -15.38 -12.55
CA LEU A 373 -27.49 -16.79 -12.12
C LEU A 373 -28.35 -16.99 -10.87
N LEU A 374 -28.25 -16.09 -9.87
CA LEU A 374 -29.06 -16.15 -8.65
C LEU A 374 -30.58 -16.01 -8.90
N GLU A 375 -30.96 -15.46 -10.04
CA GLU A 375 -32.35 -15.25 -10.41
C GLU A 375 -32.88 -16.26 -11.43
N GLY A 376 -32.04 -17.19 -11.91
CA GLY A 376 -32.40 -18.08 -13.01
C GLY A 376 -32.72 -17.33 -14.30
N ARG A 377 -32.07 -16.16 -14.51
CA ARG A 377 -32.22 -15.30 -15.71
C ARG A 377 -30.93 -15.26 -16.52
N ASP A 378 -30.08 -16.26 -16.38
CA ASP A 378 -28.82 -16.37 -17.10
C ASP A 378 -29.05 -16.45 -18.61
N THR A 379 -28.30 -15.64 -19.34
CA THR A 379 -28.24 -15.66 -20.80
C THR A 379 -27.35 -16.81 -21.29
N PRO A 380 -27.38 -17.19 -22.58
CA PRO A 380 -26.41 -18.13 -23.13
C PRO A 380 -24.95 -17.74 -22.86
N ARG A 381 -24.64 -16.43 -22.90
CA ARG A 381 -23.31 -15.89 -22.60
C ARG A 381 -22.93 -16.05 -21.13
N ASP A 382 -23.91 -15.90 -20.22
CA ASP A 382 -23.68 -16.10 -18.78
C ASP A 382 -23.37 -17.58 -18.47
N ARG A 383 -24.05 -18.52 -19.16
CA ARG A 383 -23.75 -19.95 -19.06
C ARG A 383 -22.38 -20.32 -19.60
N GLU A 384 -21.99 -19.76 -20.75
CA GLU A 384 -20.65 -19.94 -21.32
C GLU A 384 -19.57 -19.43 -20.36
N ARG A 385 -19.77 -18.25 -19.76
CA ARG A 385 -18.85 -17.69 -18.75
C ARG A 385 -18.74 -18.58 -17.52
N LEU A 386 -19.87 -19.09 -17.01
CA LEU A 386 -19.90 -20.01 -15.88
C LEU A 386 -19.13 -21.31 -16.17
N GLU A 387 -19.37 -21.91 -17.34
CA GLU A 387 -18.69 -23.13 -17.77
C GLU A 387 -17.19 -22.90 -17.94
N ALA A 388 -16.79 -21.83 -18.63
CA ALA A 388 -15.39 -21.47 -18.82
C ALA A 388 -14.68 -21.22 -17.48
N ALA A 389 -15.33 -20.52 -16.54
CA ALA A 389 -14.78 -20.31 -15.20
C ALA A 389 -14.63 -21.62 -14.43
N SER A 390 -15.64 -22.48 -14.48
CA SER A 390 -15.63 -23.79 -13.79
C SER A 390 -14.51 -24.69 -14.32
N LEU A 391 -14.33 -24.76 -15.64
CA LEU A 391 -13.25 -25.51 -16.29
C LEU A 391 -11.88 -24.95 -15.93
N ALA A 392 -11.71 -23.62 -15.93
CA ALA A 392 -10.45 -22.98 -15.55
C ALA A 392 -10.07 -23.29 -14.09
N LEU A 393 -11.04 -23.22 -13.17
CA LEU A 393 -10.81 -23.51 -11.75
C LEU A 393 -10.55 -25.00 -11.49
N GLN A 394 -11.24 -25.90 -12.20
CA GLN A 394 -10.94 -27.33 -12.12
C GLN A 394 -9.52 -27.62 -12.62
N ALA A 395 -9.15 -27.09 -13.79
CA ALA A 395 -7.80 -27.25 -14.33
C ALA A 395 -6.72 -26.72 -13.38
N ARG A 396 -6.99 -25.61 -12.68
CA ARG A 396 -6.08 -25.09 -11.64
C ARG A 396 -5.94 -26.03 -10.45
N ARG A 397 -7.05 -26.61 -9.96
CA ARG A 397 -7.02 -27.56 -8.83
C ARG A 397 -6.25 -28.85 -9.16
N GLU A 398 -6.29 -29.26 -10.42
CA GLU A 398 -5.61 -30.46 -10.93
C GLU A 398 -4.17 -30.19 -11.41
N ALA A 399 -3.73 -28.92 -11.40
CA ALA A 399 -2.42 -28.50 -11.89
C ALA A 399 -1.29 -28.91 -10.93
N VAL A 400 -0.76 -30.13 -11.13
CA VAL A 400 0.32 -30.71 -10.32
C VAL A 400 1.55 -29.80 -10.25
N GLN A 401 1.85 -29.02 -11.30
CA GLN A 401 2.98 -28.10 -11.32
C GLN A 401 2.90 -26.97 -10.27
N LEU A 402 1.70 -26.69 -9.74
CA LEU A 402 1.50 -25.71 -8.67
C LEU A 402 1.83 -26.27 -7.29
N HIS A 403 1.90 -27.60 -7.15
CA HIS A 403 2.15 -28.30 -5.90
C HIS A 403 3.44 -29.12 -5.98
N ARG A 404 4.45 -28.72 -5.21
CA ARG A 404 5.81 -29.27 -5.32
C ARG A 404 6.10 -30.15 -4.10
N PRO A 405 6.20 -31.48 -4.27
CA PRO A 405 6.42 -32.39 -3.13
C PRO A 405 7.65 -32.04 -2.29
N ALA A 406 8.75 -31.61 -2.93
CA ALA A 406 9.97 -31.19 -2.23
C ALA A 406 9.77 -29.95 -1.35
N VAL A 407 8.90 -29.01 -1.75
CA VAL A 407 8.57 -27.83 -0.92
C VAL A 407 7.73 -28.26 0.28
N ALA A 408 6.73 -29.12 0.07
CA ALA A 408 5.91 -29.66 1.16
C ALA A 408 6.73 -30.48 2.17
N GLU A 409 7.65 -31.33 1.69
CA GLU A 409 8.57 -32.09 2.54
C GLU A 409 9.47 -31.16 3.36
N ARG A 410 10.05 -30.14 2.71
CA ARG A 410 10.91 -29.15 3.39
C ARG A 410 10.15 -28.35 4.44
N LEU A 411 8.93 -27.92 4.15
CA LEU A 411 8.03 -27.27 5.11
C LEU A 411 7.75 -28.18 6.32
N GLY A 412 7.45 -29.46 6.08
CA GLY A 412 7.21 -30.44 7.14
C GLY A 412 8.44 -30.75 8.01
N GLY A 413 9.64 -30.42 7.52
CA GLY A 413 10.90 -30.59 8.23
C GLY A 413 11.33 -29.40 9.12
N VAL A 414 10.62 -28.26 9.06
CA VAL A 414 10.95 -27.06 9.86
C VAL A 414 10.80 -27.36 11.35
N ARG A 415 11.83 -27.03 12.14
CA ARG A 415 11.84 -27.20 13.59
C ARG A 415 11.83 -25.85 14.31
N PRO A 416 11.39 -25.79 15.58
CA PRO A 416 11.40 -24.55 16.35
C PRO A 416 12.77 -23.87 16.40
N GLU A 417 13.85 -24.64 16.41
CA GLU A 417 15.23 -24.14 16.45
C GLU A 417 15.64 -23.42 15.15
N ASP A 418 15.01 -23.72 14.01
CA ASP A 418 15.34 -23.09 12.71
C ASP A 418 14.99 -21.60 12.68
N THR A 419 14.14 -21.16 13.62
CA THR A 419 13.72 -19.76 13.80
C THR A 419 14.50 -19.06 14.91
N GLN A 420 15.59 -19.63 15.41
CA GLN A 420 16.37 -19.05 16.50
C GLN A 420 17.84 -18.88 16.09
N ARG A 421 18.42 -17.71 16.38
CA ARG A 421 19.88 -17.53 16.33
C ARG A 421 20.53 -18.42 17.38
N ALA A 422 21.79 -18.83 17.13
CA ALA A 422 22.54 -19.69 18.04
C ALA A 422 22.74 -19.07 19.43
N SER A 423 22.95 -17.75 19.49
CA SER A 423 23.10 -16.99 20.74
C SER A 423 22.14 -15.79 20.79
N ALA A 424 21.85 -15.30 22.00
CA ALA A 424 21.12 -14.06 22.20
C ALA A 424 21.95 -12.82 21.80
N TYR A 425 21.27 -11.72 21.50
CA TYR A 425 21.89 -10.51 20.97
C TYR A 425 23.13 -10.01 21.74
N PRO A 426 23.17 -9.96 23.10
CA PRO A 426 24.35 -9.47 23.81
C PRO A 426 25.64 -10.25 23.51
N GLN A 427 25.54 -11.57 23.29
CA GLN A 427 26.68 -12.39 22.89
C GLN A 427 27.06 -12.15 21.42
N ARG A 428 26.06 -12.05 20.54
CA ARG A 428 26.27 -11.77 19.11
C ARG A 428 26.93 -10.40 18.90
N ALA A 429 26.48 -9.37 19.60
CA ALA A 429 27.02 -8.02 19.53
C ALA A 429 28.54 -7.97 19.77
N VAL A 430 29.05 -8.78 20.70
CA VAL A 430 30.51 -8.89 20.95
C VAL A 430 31.24 -9.49 19.75
N ALA A 431 30.70 -10.57 19.16
CA ALA A 431 31.28 -11.19 17.98
C ALA A 431 31.23 -10.26 16.76
N GLN A 432 30.10 -9.56 16.56
CA GLN A 432 29.87 -8.61 15.47
C GLN A 432 30.81 -7.41 15.56
N ARG A 433 30.96 -6.79 16.74
CA ARG A 433 31.89 -5.67 16.95
C ARG A 433 33.33 -6.05 16.63
N ARG A 434 33.75 -7.27 17.01
CA ARG A 434 35.08 -7.80 16.68
C ARG A 434 35.24 -8.05 15.18
N ALA A 435 34.19 -8.55 14.51
CA ALA A 435 34.24 -8.91 13.10
C ALA A 435 34.17 -7.68 12.17
N LEU A 436 33.34 -6.69 12.50
CA LEU A 436 33.06 -5.52 11.66
C LEU A 436 33.92 -4.30 12.01
N ASN A 437 34.42 -4.21 13.24
CA ASN A 437 35.27 -3.12 13.74
C ASN A 437 34.73 -1.71 13.42
N LEU A 438 33.43 -1.51 13.64
CA LEU A 438 32.75 -0.24 13.40
C LEU A 438 32.98 0.75 14.56
N PRO A 439 33.05 2.06 14.28
CA PRO A 439 33.11 3.09 15.33
C PRO A 439 31.75 3.27 16.02
N LEU A 440 31.72 4.04 17.12
CA LEU A 440 30.46 4.58 17.65
C LEU A 440 29.75 5.44 16.58
N PHE A 441 28.42 5.50 16.63
CA PHE A 441 27.60 6.17 15.63
C PHE A 441 27.96 5.75 14.19
N PRO A 442 28.01 4.45 13.86
CA PRO A 442 28.36 4.01 12.52
C PRO A 442 27.38 4.59 11.49
N THR A 443 27.92 5.03 10.37
CA THR A 443 27.17 5.61 9.26
C THR A 443 26.95 4.55 8.18
N THR A 444 25.72 4.51 7.67
CA THR A 444 25.35 3.63 6.57
C THR A 444 24.21 4.25 5.77
N THR A 445 23.85 3.61 4.65
CA THR A 445 22.62 3.90 3.92
C THR A 445 21.74 2.65 3.88
N ILE A 446 20.53 2.79 3.35
CA ILE A 446 19.51 1.74 3.41
C ILE A 446 19.67 0.68 2.30
N GLY A 447 20.19 1.04 1.12
CA GLY A 447 20.37 0.08 0.01
C GLY A 447 20.51 0.78 -1.33
N SER A 448 19.40 1.18 -1.94
CA SER A 448 19.39 1.79 -3.28
C SER A 448 20.06 3.17 -3.35
N PHE A 449 20.75 3.43 -4.47
CA PHE A 449 21.29 4.73 -4.88
C PHE A 449 20.54 5.27 -6.12
N PRO A 450 20.74 6.54 -6.53
CA PRO A 450 20.06 7.16 -7.66
C PRO A 450 19.99 6.28 -8.92
N GLN A 451 18.77 5.98 -9.39
CA GLN A 451 18.60 5.26 -10.64
C GLN A 451 18.62 6.19 -11.84
N THR A 452 19.82 6.33 -12.42
CA THR A 452 20.13 7.20 -13.56
C THR A 452 19.41 6.77 -14.84
N THR A 453 19.38 7.67 -15.82
CA THR A 453 18.81 7.39 -17.15
C THR A 453 19.55 6.25 -17.82
N GLU A 454 20.86 6.17 -17.62
CA GLU A 454 21.77 5.17 -18.16
C GLU A 454 21.49 3.78 -17.56
N ILE A 455 21.33 3.68 -16.23
CA ILE A 455 20.93 2.43 -15.57
C ILE A 455 19.59 1.93 -16.13
N ARG A 456 18.59 2.83 -16.24
CA ARG A 456 17.27 2.48 -16.76
C ARG A 456 17.32 2.03 -18.22
N ALA A 457 18.09 2.75 -19.06
CA ALA A 457 18.29 2.39 -20.46
C ALA A 457 18.97 1.01 -20.59
N THR A 458 20.02 0.76 -19.81
CA THR A 458 20.75 -0.51 -19.81
C THR A 458 19.84 -1.68 -19.44
N ARG A 459 19.02 -1.54 -18.37
CA ARG A 459 18.06 -2.58 -17.98
C ARG A 459 16.97 -2.81 -19.03
N ARG A 460 16.46 -1.73 -19.65
CA ARG A 460 15.49 -1.83 -20.74
C ARG A 460 16.07 -2.59 -21.93
N ASP A 461 17.28 -2.22 -22.35
CA ASP A 461 17.93 -2.81 -23.52
C ASP A 461 18.27 -4.29 -23.28
N PHE A 462 18.66 -4.66 -22.06
CA PHE A 462 18.77 -6.06 -21.64
C PHE A 462 17.42 -6.79 -21.69
N LYS A 463 16.35 -6.22 -21.11
CA LYS A 463 15.01 -6.84 -21.12
C LYS A 463 14.43 -7.01 -22.53
N HIS A 464 14.81 -6.15 -23.48
CA HIS A 464 14.43 -6.27 -24.89
C HIS A 464 15.38 -7.15 -25.72
N GLY A 465 16.40 -7.76 -25.12
CA GLY A 465 17.38 -8.60 -25.82
C GLY A 465 18.35 -7.85 -26.72
N ALA A 466 18.43 -6.51 -26.60
CA ALA A 466 19.38 -5.67 -27.33
C ALA A 466 20.78 -5.67 -26.69
N LEU A 467 20.91 -6.13 -25.44
CA LEU A 467 22.17 -6.25 -24.71
C LEU A 467 22.37 -7.71 -24.26
N SER A 468 23.59 -8.26 -24.43
CA SER A 468 23.89 -9.60 -23.93
C SER A 468 23.95 -9.63 -22.39
N VAL A 469 23.83 -10.81 -21.79
CA VAL A 469 23.95 -10.98 -20.33
C VAL A 469 25.32 -10.47 -19.85
N GLU A 470 26.39 -10.78 -20.57
CA GLU A 470 27.76 -10.40 -20.20
C GLU A 470 27.94 -8.88 -20.24
N ALA A 471 27.41 -8.22 -21.28
CA ALA A 471 27.48 -6.77 -21.42
C ALA A 471 26.62 -6.05 -20.37
N TYR A 472 25.43 -6.59 -20.07
CA TYR A 472 24.59 -6.11 -18.98
C TYR A 472 25.31 -6.23 -17.64
N GLU A 473 25.88 -7.40 -17.35
CA GLU A 473 26.58 -7.62 -16.10
C GLU A 473 27.81 -6.74 -15.95
N ALA A 474 28.59 -6.57 -17.01
CA ALA A 474 29.73 -5.66 -17.01
C ALA A 474 29.29 -4.23 -16.65
N ARG A 475 28.21 -3.75 -17.26
CA ARG A 475 27.70 -2.40 -16.99
C ARG A 475 27.18 -2.24 -15.56
N MET A 476 26.45 -3.23 -15.02
CA MET A 476 26.00 -3.17 -13.62
C MET A 476 27.17 -3.22 -12.64
N ARG A 477 28.23 -3.98 -12.94
CA ARG A 477 29.47 -3.98 -12.14
C ARG A 477 30.17 -2.62 -12.14
N GLU A 478 30.18 -1.90 -13.26
CA GLU A 478 30.71 -0.52 -13.34
C GLU A 478 29.92 0.43 -12.43
N GLU A 479 28.58 0.38 -12.47
CA GLU A 479 27.72 1.22 -11.62
C GLU A 479 27.92 0.90 -10.13
N ILE A 480 28.10 -0.38 -9.77
CA ILE A 480 28.45 -0.79 -8.41
C ILE A 480 29.81 -0.20 -8.01
N ALA A 481 30.83 -0.30 -8.86
CA ALA A 481 32.16 0.22 -8.57
C ALA A 481 32.15 1.74 -8.35
N GLU A 482 31.43 2.48 -9.19
CA GLU A 482 31.26 3.92 -9.02
C GLU A 482 30.56 4.25 -7.68
N THR A 483 29.52 3.49 -7.34
CA THR A 483 28.78 3.65 -6.09
C THR A 483 29.66 3.37 -4.86
N VAL A 484 30.52 2.35 -4.91
CA VAL A 484 31.50 2.07 -3.84
C VAL A 484 32.48 3.23 -3.67
N VAL A 485 33.11 3.69 -4.76
CA VAL A 485 34.07 4.81 -4.73
C VAL A 485 33.44 6.07 -4.14
N ARG A 486 32.21 6.40 -4.54
CA ARG A 486 31.47 7.54 -4.01
C ARG A 486 31.27 7.43 -2.51
N GLN A 487 30.83 6.28 -2.01
CA GLN A 487 30.63 6.08 -0.57
C GLN A 487 31.93 6.14 0.23
N GLU A 488 33.02 5.55 -0.29
CA GLU A 488 34.34 5.60 0.36
C GLU A 488 34.86 7.04 0.45
N SER A 489 34.70 7.83 -0.61
CA SER A 489 35.11 9.24 -0.62
C SER A 489 34.31 10.11 0.36
N LEU A 490 33.05 9.76 0.63
CA LEU A 490 32.25 10.39 1.68
C LEU A 490 32.67 9.92 3.08
N GLY A 491 33.23 8.72 3.18
CA GLY A 491 33.72 8.12 4.42
C GLY A 491 32.67 7.33 5.20
N LEU A 492 31.64 6.78 4.54
CA LEU A 492 30.60 5.93 5.15
C LEU A 492 31.16 4.63 5.72
N ASP A 493 30.81 4.24 6.96
CA ASP A 493 31.47 3.12 7.66
C ASP A 493 31.03 1.74 7.16
N MET A 494 29.75 1.58 6.83
CA MET A 494 29.19 0.36 6.22
C MET A 494 28.48 0.69 4.92
N LEU A 495 28.86 0.00 3.84
CA LEU A 495 28.47 0.33 2.47
C LEU A 495 27.33 -0.55 1.95
N VAL A 496 26.71 -0.08 0.87
CA VAL A 496 25.73 -0.80 0.05
C VAL A 496 26.17 -0.78 -1.41
N HIS A 497 25.70 -1.73 -2.23
CA HIS A 497 26.08 -1.77 -3.65
C HIS A 497 25.22 -0.88 -4.56
N GLY A 498 24.14 -0.29 -4.04
CA GLY A 498 23.30 0.68 -4.75
C GLY A 498 22.16 0.11 -5.58
N GLU A 499 22.05 -1.22 -5.71
CA GLU A 499 20.91 -1.91 -6.34
C GLU A 499 20.62 -1.45 -7.79
N ALA A 500 21.67 -1.12 -8.55
CA ALA A 500 21.56 -0.70 -9.94
C ALA A 500 20.90 -1.77 -10.82
N GLU A 501 21.06 -3.05 -10.49
CA GLU A 501 20.47 -4.18 -11.19
C GLU A 501 18.94 -4.30 -10.96
N ARG A 502 18.40 -3.71 -9.87
CA ARG A 502 17.03 -3.96 -9.42
C ARG A 502 16.08 -2.87 -9.86
N ASN A 503 15.04 -3.24 -10.62
CA ASN A 503 13.98 -2.29 -10.96
C ASN A 503 12.98 -2.10 -9.81
N ASP A 504 12.68 -3.15 -9.06
CA ASP A 504 11.73 -3.13 -7.95
C ASP A 504 12.12 -4.25 -6.96
N MET A 505 11.87 -4.00 -5.67
CA MET A 505 12.35 -4.88 -4.59
C MET A 505 11.54 -6.16 -4.46
N VAL A 506 10.38 -6.30 -5.12
CA VAL A 506 9.64 -7.57 -5.18
C VAL A 506 9.75 -8.19 -6.57
N GLU A 507 9.71 -7.37 -7.63
CA GLU A 507 9.87 -7.87 -9.01
C GLU A 507 11.21 -8.62 -9.19
N TYR A 508 12.33 -8.04 -8.70
CA TYR A 508 13.65 -8.64 -8.87
C TYR A 508 13.78 -10.04 -8.26
N PHE A 509 13.25 -10.25 -7.06
CA PHE A 509 13.32 -11.57 -6.40
C PHE A 509 12.31 -12.53 -7.00
N GLY A 510 11.07 -12.09 -7.25
CA GLY A 510 10.06 -12.96 -7.83
C GLY A 510 10.46 -13.48 -9.22
N GLU A 511 11.18 -12.69 -10.05
CA GLU A 511 11.70 -13.15 -11.36
C GLU A 511 12.71 -14.30 -11.23
N GLN A 512 13.28 -14.50 -10.04
CA GLN A 512 14.28 -15.53 -9.74
C GLN A 512 13.74 -16.63 -8.81
N LEU A 513 12.48 -16.56 -8.41
CA LEU A 513 11.79 -17.56 -7.60
C LEU A 513 10.80 -18.32 -8.47
N GLU A 514 10.78 -19.63 -8.29
CA GLU A 514 9.70 -20.43 -8.84
C GLU A 514 8.41 -20.22 -8.02
N GLY A 515 7.25 -20.42 -8.67
CA GLY A 515 5.95 -20.15 -8.06
C GLY A 515 5.48 -18.70 -8.23
N TYR A 516 6.33 -17.79 -8.70
CA TYR A 516 5.98 -16.42 -9.10
C TYR A 516 5.80 -16.32 -10.62
N VAL A 517 4.86 -15.47 -11.06
CA VAL A 517 4.68 -15.08 -12.47
C VAL A 517 4.43 -13.58 -12.58
N PHE A 518 4.71 -13.03 -13.76
CA PHE A 518 4.69 -11.60 -14.01
C PHE A 518 3.75 -11.26 -15.14
N THR A 519 3.08 -10.13 -14.99
CA THR A 519 2.26 -9.51 -16.03
C THR A 519 3.11 -8.51 -16.81
N ALA A 520 2.67 -8.16 -18.02
CA ALA A 520 3.24 -7.08 -18.81
C ALA A 520 2.54 -5.74 -18.49
N ASN A 521 1.21 -5.77 -18.34
CA ASN A 521 0.31 -4.62 -18.21
C ASN A 521 -0.57 -4.68 -16.95
N GLY A 522 -0.29 -5.57 -15.99
CA GLY A 522 -1.01 -5.70 -14.71
C GLY A 522 -0.71 -4.58 -13.71
N TRP A 523 -0.84 -3.32 -14.13
CA TRP A 523 -0.57 -2.14 -13.32
C TRP A 523 -1.70 -1.83 -12.33
N VAL A 524 -1.31 -1.47 -11.11
CA VAL A 524 -2.21 -0.99 -10.04
C VAL A 524 -1.65 0.32 -9.49
N GLN A 525 -2.53 1.28 -9.21
CA GLN A 525 -2.10 2.54 -8.60
C GLN A 525 -1.65 2.32 -7.15
N SER A 526 -0.46 2.82 -6.80
CA SER A 526 0.01 2.80 -5.40
C SER A 526 -0.12 4.18 -4.75
N TYR A 527 0.30 5.25 -5.44
CA TYR A 527 0.03 6.63 -5.01
C TYR A 527 0.21 7.61 -6.17
N GLY A 528 -0.65 8.62 -6.27
CA GLY A 528 -0.53 9.63 -7.33
C GLY A 528 -0.41 9.03 -8.73
N SER A 529 0.58 9.45 -9.51
CA SER A 529 0.89 8.88 -10.83
C SER A 529 1.75 7.59 -10.77
N ARG A 530 2.20 7.15 -9.60
CA ARG A 530 3.02 5.93 -9.47
C ARG A 530 2.13 4.70 -9.40
N CYS A 531 2.36 3.81 -10.34
CA CYS A 531 1.76 2.48 -10.39
C CYS A 531 2.81 1.42 -10.05
N VAL A 532 2.38 0.33 -9.44
CA VAL A 532 3.14 -0.90 -9.24
C VAL A 532 2.58 -1.98 -10.16
N LYS A 533 3.36 -3.03 -10.39
CA LYS A 533 2.95 -4.20 -11.16
C LYS A 533 3.23 -5.43 -10.31
N PRO A 534 2.34 -5.73 -9.34
CA PRO A 534 2.55 -6.83 -8.40
C PRO A 534 2.71 -8.16 -9.17
N PRO A 535 3.67 -9.01 -8.80
CA PRO A 535 3.67 -10.37 -9.30
C PRO A 535 2.45 -11.14 -8.82
N VAL A 536 2.15 -12.26 -9.46
CA VAL A 536 1.16 -13.23 -9.00
C VAL A 536 1.91 -14.44 -8.47
N ILE A 537 1.65 -14.85 -7.23
CA ILE A 537 2.11 -16.13 -6.71
C ILE A 537 1.11 -17.16 -7.23
N VAL A 538 1.53 -18.15 -7.99
CA VAL A 538 0.64 -19.15 -8.63
C VAL A 538 0.83 -20.55 -8.09
N GLY A 539 2.02 -20.86 -7.59
CA GLY A 539 2.42 -22.20 -7.15
C GLY A 539 3.30 -22.15 -5.90
N ASP A 540 3.77 -23.32 -5.47
CA ASP A 540 4.68 -23.44 -4.34
C ASP A 540 6.00 -22.75 -4.62
N VAL A 541 6.48 -21.95 -3.66
CA VAL A 541 7.65 -21.10 -3.83
C VAL A 541 8.94 -21.85 -3.52
N SER A 542 9.92 -21.77 -4.42
CA SER A 542 11.28 -22.28 -4.19
C SER A 542 12.33 -21.46 -4.92
N ARG A 543 13.57 -21.48 -4.39
CA ARG A 543 14.72 -20.81 -4.99
C ARG A 543 15.55 -21.80 -5.81
N PRO A 544 15.60 -21.70 -7.15
CA PRO A 544 16.39 -22.61 -7.99
C PRO A 544 17.90 -22.34 -7.94
N GLY A 545 18.32 -21.12 -7.57
CA GLY A 545 19.74 -20.77 -7.39
C GLY A 545 19.96 -19.38 -6.80
N PRO A 546 21.24 -18.97 -6.57
CA PRO A 546 21.57 -17.68 -5.97
C PRO A 546 21.08 -16.46 -6.75
N MET A 547 20.45 -15.53 -6.05
CA MET A 547 19.74 -14.38 -6.64
C MET A 547 20.57 -13.10 -6.66
N THR A 548 21.30 -12.84 -5.57
CA THR A 548 21.97 -11.57 -5.27
C THR A 548 23.46 -11.72 -5.00
N VAL A 549 23.90 -12.93 -4.61
CA VAL A 549 25.26 -13.25 -4.19
C VAL A 549 26.33 -12.71 -5.14
N ARG A 550 26.12 -12.82 -6.46
CA ARG A 550 27.10 -12.36 -7.47
C ARG A 550 27.38 -10.85 -7.39
N TRP A 551 26.37 -10.04 -7.08
CA TRP A 551 26.49 -8.59 -6.97
C TRP A 551 27.14 -8.19 -5.66
N SER A 552 26.64 -8.73 -4.55
CA SER A 552 27.17 -8.43 -3.22
C SER A 552 28.63 -8.88 -3.08
N LYS A 553 28.98 -10.06 -3.61
CA LYS A 553 30.36 -10.55 -3.64
C LYS A 553 31.27 -9.65 -4.46
N HIS A 554 30.81 -9.18 -5.63
CA HIS A 554 31.58 -8.23 -6.42
C HIS A 554 31.76 -6.91 -5.68
N ALA A 555 30.70 -6.34 -5.11
CA ALA A 555 30.76 -5.10 -4.35
C ALA A 555 31.72 -5.19 -3.16
N GLN A 556 31.65 -6.26 -2.37
CA GLN A 556 32.57 -6.49 -1.26
C GLN A 556 34.03 -6.66 -1.72
N SER A 557 34.28 -7.19 -2.92
CA SER A 557 35.65 -7.34 -3.45
C SER A 557 36.33 -6.01 -3.82
N LEU A 558 35.57 -4.91 -3.86
CA LEU A 558 36.07 -3.59 -4.24
C LEU A 558 36.46 -2.70 -3.05
N THR A 559 36.22 -3.16 -1.82
CA THR A 559 36.42 -2.35 -0.60
C THR A 559 36.77 -3.22 0.60
N ASP A 560 37.57 -2.69 1.52
CA ASP A 560 37.83 -3.31 2.82
C ASP A 560 36.71 -3.00 3.86
N ARG A 561 35.81 -2.06 3.55
CA ARG A 561 34.67 -1.74 4.42
C ARG A 561 33.62 -2.86 4.36
N PRO A 562 32.86 -3.12 5.44
CA PRO A 562 31.76 -4.07 5.39
C PRO A 562 30.69 -3.65 4.37
N MET A 563 30.32 -4.58 3.48
CA MET A 563 29.25 -4.42 2.49
C MET A 563 27.98 -5.12 2.96
N LYS A 564 26.82 -4.46 2.81
CA LYS A 564 25.51 -5.08 3.05
C LYS A 564 25.07 -5.96 1.88
N GLY A 565 24.66 -7.19 2.18
CA GLY A 565 23.78 -7.98 1.31
C GLY A 565 22.34 -7.48 1.46
N MET A 566 21.61 -7.35 0.37
CA MET A 566 20.28 -6.74 0.38
C MET A 566 19.21 -7.72 -0.08
N LEU A 567 18.22 -8.02 0.76
CA LEU A 567 17.08 -8.87 0.48
C LEU A 567 15.76 -8.18 0.85
N THR A 568 14.69 -8.58 0.18
CA THR A 568 13.33 -8.26 0.62
C THR A 568 12.76 -9.44 1.40
N GLY A 569 12.19 -9.16 2.55
CA GLY A 569 11.73 -10.17 3.50
C GLY A 569 10.49 -10.93 3.03
N PRO A 570 10.25 -12.12 3.62
CA PRO A 570 9.18 -13.02 3.19
C PRO A 570 7.77 -12.43 3.33
N VAL A 571 7.53 -11.57 4.32
CA VAL A 571 6.21 -10.94 4.51
C VAL A 571 5.99 -9.92 3.40
N THR A 572 6.98 -9.10 3.06
CA THR A 572 6.87 -8.12 1.97
C THR A 572 6.76 -8.77 0.61
N MET A 573 7.54 -9.82 0.35
CA MET A 573 7.41 -10.65 -0.87
C MET A 573 6.02 -11.27 -1.03
N LEU A 574 5.29 -11.49 0.07
CA LEU A 574 3.90 -11.95 0.08
C LEU A 574 2.91 -10.79 -0.08
N GLN A 575 3.01 -9.74 0.74
CA GLN A 575 2.00 -8.68 0.82
C GLN A 575 1.94 -7.82 -0.45
N TRP A 576 3.07 -7.63 -1.13
CA TRP A 576 3.14 -6.86 -2.38
C TRP A 576 3.03 -7.73 -3.64
N ALA A 577 2.53 -8.95 -3.49
CA ALA A 577 2.13 -9.83 -4.58
C ALA A 577 0.62 -10.11 -4.53
N PHE A 578 0.05 -10.47 -5.67
CA PHE A 578 -1.25 -11.15 -5.69
C PHE A 578 -1.07 -12.59 -5.21
N VAL A 579 -1.47 -12.84 -3.98
CA VAL A 579 -1.28 -14.13 -3.30
C VAL A 579 -2.32 -15.14 -3.77
N ARG A 580 -1.92 -16.42 -3.89
CA ARG A 580 -2.84 -17.53 -4.13
C ARG A 580 -3.98 -17.58 -3.10
N ASP A 581 -5.15 -18.00 -3.55
CA ASP A 581 -6.38 -18.16 -2.75
C ASP A 581 -6.74 -19.63 -2.46
N ASP A 582 -5.83 -20.57 -2.74
CA ASP A 582 -6.02 -22.01 -2.56
C ASP A 582 -5.34 -22.58 -1.30
N GLN A 583 -4.58 -21.76 -0.55
CA GLN A 583 -3.97 -22.14 0.72
C GLN A 583 -3.83 -20.93 1.67
N PRO A 584 -3.60 -21.14 2.98
CA PRO A 584 -3.37 -20.05 3.93
C PRO A 584 -2.15 -19.19 3.56
N ARG A 585 -2.25 -17.88 3.77
CA ARG A 585 -1.17 -16.90 3.52
C ARG A 585 0.11 -17.27 4.28
N GLU A 586 -0.02 -17.75 5.51
CA GLU A 586 1.12 -18.18 6.35
C GLU A 586 1.92 -19.33 5.73
N VAL A 587 1.27 -20.26 5.02
CA VAL A 587 1.95 -21.39 4.37
C VAL A 587 2.81 -20.86 3.21
N THR A 588 2.24 -19.99 2.37
CA THR A 588 2.99 -19.31 1.30
C THR A 588 4.15 -18.49 1.86
N CYS A 589 3.96 -17.78 2.98
CA CYS A 589 5.04 -17.00 3.60
C CYS A 589 6.19 -17.87 4.11
N ARG A 590 5.89 -19.03 4.73
CA ARG A 590 6.92 -20.00 5.16
C ARG A 590 7.71 -20.55 3.97
N GLN A 591 7.07 -20.79 2.82
CA GLN A 591 7.76 -21.20 1.59
C GLN A 591 8.76 -20.12 1.12
N ILE A 592 8.32 -18.86 1.08
CA ILE A 592 9.19 -17.73 0.72
C ILE A 592 10.34 -17.60 1.72
N ALA A 593 10.07 -17.74 3.02
CA ALA A 593 11.08 -17.65 4.06
C ALA A 593 12.18 -18.72 3.90
N LEU A 594 11.81 -19.96 3.59
CA LEU A 594 12.77 -21.03 3.31
C LEU A 594 13.61 -20.77 2.06
N ALA A 595 13.01 -20.18 1.02
CA ALA A 595 13.71 -19.78 -0.19
C ALA A 595 14.74 -18.65 0.10
N LEU A 596 14.34 -17.66 0.90
CA LEU A 596 15.22 -16.56 1.33
C LEU A 596 16.29 -17.02 2.32
N ARG A 597 16.00 -18.00 3.17
CA ARG A 597 16.99 -18.60 4.08
C ARG A 597 18.22 -19.11 3.32
N ASP A 598 17.99 -19.77 2.19
CA ASP A 598 19.11 -20.27 1.37
C ASP A 598 19.94 -19.12 0.77
N GLU A 599 19.30 -18.02 0.38
CA GLU A 599 19.99 -16.84 -0.13
C GLU A 599 20.81 -16.13 0.96
N VAL A 600 20.27 -16.02 2.17
CA VAL A 600 20.97 -15.48 3.35
C VAL A 600 22.22 -16.30 3.66
N LEU A 601 22.10 -17.63 3.66
CA LEU A 601 23.22 -18.53 3.92
C LEU A 601 24.28 -18.45 2.80
N ASP A 602 23.87 -18.35 1.54
CA ASP A 602 24.81 -18.19 0.43
C ASP A 602 25.53 -16.83 0.46
N LEU A 603 24.85 -15.75 0.89
CA LEU A 603 25.48 -14.44 1.11
C LEU A 603 26.55 -14.51 2.22
N GLU A 604 26.23 -15.14 3.36
CA GLU A 604 27.20 -15.35 4.44
C GLU A 604 28.40 -16.18 3.96
N ALA A 605 28.15 -17.27 3.25
CA ALA A 605 29.19 -18.13 2.68
C ALA A 605 30.07 -17.40 1.65
N ALA A 606 29.53 -16.39 0.97
CA ALA A 606 30.27 -15.52 0.04
C ALA A 606 31.10 -14.43 0.73
N GLY A 607 31.10 -14.37 2.08
CA GLY A 607 31.88 -13.43 2.87
C GLY A 607 31.13 -12.15 3.26
N ILE A 608 29.83 -12.06 3.00
CA ILE A 608 29.01 -10.92 3.37
C ILE A 608 28.64 -11.01 4.85
N ARG A 609 29.15 -10.08 5.66
CA ARG A 609 29.01 -10.10 7.13
C ARG A 609 27.86 -9.24 7.67
N ALA A 610 27.21 -8.47 6.82
CA ALA A 610 25.99 -7.73 7.15
C ALA A 610 24.95 -8.03 6.07
N ILE A 611 23.78 -8.55 6.45
CA ILE A 611 22.70 -8.90 5.52
C ILE A 611 21.44 -8.18 6.00
N GLN A 612 20.91 -7.31 5.16
CA GLN A 612 19.69 -6.59 5.42
C GLN A 612 18.51 -7.28 4.72
N ILE A 613 17.46 -7.56 5.48
CA ILE A 613 16.22 -8.19 5.03
C ILE A 613 15.08 -7.19 5.31
N ASP A 614 14.60 -6.50 4.28
CA ASP A 614 13.65 -5.40 4.45
C ASP A 614 12.21 -5.89 4.57
N GLU A 615 11.49 -5.42 5.60
CA GLU A 615 10.08 -5.77 5.84
C GLU A 615 9.14 -4.54 5.94
N PRO A 616 9.09 -3.67 4.91
CA PRO A 616 8.20 -2.51 4.92
C PRO A 616 6.70 -2.88 4.95
N ALA A 617 6.32 -4.10 4.51
CA ALA A 617 4.92 -4.52 4.51
C ALA A 617 4.50 -5.30 5.76
N LEU A 618 5.37 -5.46 6.78
CA LEU A 618 5.01 -6.16 8.02
C LEU A 618 3.82 -5.49 8.70
N ARG A 619 3.83 -4.15 8.82
CA ARG A 619 2.71 -3.39 9.37
C ARG A 619 1.52 -3.32 8.40
N GLU A 620 1.79 -3.15 7.10
CA GLU A 620 0.73 -3.10 6.08
C GLU A 620 -0.16 -4.34 6.11
N GLY A 621 0.41 -5.50 6.43
CA GLY A 621 -0.31 -6.76 6.55
C GLY A 621 -1.10 -6.97 7.84
N LEU A 622 -1.02 -6.05 8.80
CA LEU A 622 -1.79 -6.16 10.04
C LEU A 622 -3.29 -6.24 9.73
N PRO A 623 -4.02 -7.18 10.35
CA PRO A 623 -5.47 -7.14 10.33
C PRO A 623 -6.00 -5.81 10.87
N LEU A 624 -7.15 -5.37 10.37
CA LEU A 624 -7.73 -4.07 10.76
C LEU A 624 -8.30 -4.06 12.20
N ARG A 625 -8.42 -5.23 12.83
CA ARG A 625 -8.83 -5.41 14.22
C ARG A 625 -7.65 -5.89 15.07
N ARG A 626 -7.42 -5.24 16.21
CA ARG A 626 -6.34 -5.56 17.14
C ARG A 626 -6.44 -6.98 17.70
N ALA A 627 -7.65 -7.49 17.89
CA ALA A 627 -7.87 -8.86 18.37
C ALA A 627 -7.26 -9.94 17.46
N GLU A 628 -7.06 -9.63 16.17
CA GLU A 628 -6.50 -10.55 15.18
C GLU A 628 -4.98 -10.40 15.01
N TRP A 629 -4.38 -9.34 15.58
CA TRP A 629 -2.94 -9.07 15.45
C TRP A 629 -2.05 -10.19 15.98
N PRO A 630 -2.32 -10.82 17.15
CA PRO A 630 -1.44 -11.87 17.66
C PRO A 630 -1.28 -13.04 16.69
N GLY A 631 -2.36 -13.45 16.01
CA GLY A 631 -2.32 -14.53 15.02
C GLY A 631 -1.46 -14.18 13.80
N TYR A 632 -1.61 -12.95 13.27
CA TYR A 632 -0.80 -12.47 12.16
C TYR A 632 0.67 -12.30 12.53
N LEU A 633 0.95 -11.58 13.62
CA LEU A 633 2.31 -11.25 14.05
C LEU A 633 3.10 -12.51 14.41
N ALA A 634 2.45 -13.55 14.95
CA ALA A 634 3.10 -14.81 15.27
C ALA A 634 3.77 -15.44 14.04
N TRP A 635 3.01 -15.69 12.96
CA TRP A 635 3.60 -16.31 11.77
C TRP A 635 4.48 -15.35 10.97
N ALA A 636 4.17 -14.04 10.97
CA ALA A 636 4.97 -13.05 10.24
C ALA A 636 6.38 -12.92 10.82
N VAL A 637 6.48 -12.84 12.15
CA VAL A 637 7.77 -12.85 12.87
C VAL A 637 8.48 -14.20 12.70
N GLU A 638 7.75 -15.32 12.82
CA GLU A 638 8.31 -16.66 12.56
C GLU A 638 8.94 -16.77 11.18
N CYS A 639 8.25 -16.29 10.13
CA CYS A 639 8.75 -16.34 8.75
C CYS A 639 10.00 -15.47 8.55
N PHE A 640 10.03 -14.25 9.09
CA PHE A 640 11.24 -13.43 9.06
C PHE A 640 12.42 -14.15 9.72
N ARG A 641 12.20 -14.69 10.93
CA ARG A 641 13.23 -15.42 11.68
C ARG A 641 13.68 -16.68 10.97
N LEU A 642 12.77 -17.41 10.31
CA LEU A 642 13.10 -18.58 9.51
C LEU A 642 14.06 -18.23 8.37
N ALA A 643 13.91 -17.07 7.74
CA ALA A 643 14.85 -16.57 6.74
C ALA A 643 16.19 -16.13 7.37
N ALA A 644 16.15 -15.44 8.51
CA ALA A 644 17.31 -14.74 9.08
C ALA A 644 18.20 -15.58 10.02
N SER A 645 17.67 -16.63 10.65
CA SER A 645 18.31 -17.24 11.84
C SER A 645 19.45 -18.21 11.54
N GLY A 646 19.66 -18.59 10.29
CA GLY A 646 20.69 -19.57 9.90
C GLY A 646 22.13 -19.08 10.00
N VAL A 647 22.35 -17.78 10.20
CA VAL A 647 23.69 -17.17 10.16
C VAL A 647 24.46 -17.29 11.48
N SER A 648 25.79 -17.25 11.39
CA SER A 648 26.68 -17.24 12.55
C SER A 648 26.51 -15.98 13.43
N ASP A 649 26.97 -16.04 14.67
CA ASP A 649 26.92 -14.90 15.61
C ASP A 649 27.74 -13.69 15.13
N ALA A 650 28.73 -13.89 14.26
CA ALA A 650 29.57 -12.82 13.72
C ALA A 650 28.91 -12.05 12.56
N THR A 651 27.82 -12.57 12.00
CA THR A 651 27.06 -11.92 10.93
C THR A 651 25.94 -11.09 11.52
N GLN A 652 25.80 -9.85 11.05
CA GLN A 652 24.70 -8.96 11.42
C GLN A 652 23.52 -9.14 10.48
N ILE A 653 22.32 -9.33 11.05
CA ILE A 653 21.05 -9.18 10.36
C ILE A 653 20.54 -7.76 10.59
N HIS A 654 20.34 -7.03 9.50
CA HIS A 654 19.68 -5.72 9.50
C HIS A 654 18.24 -5.89 9.00
N THR A 655 17.34 -5.03 9.45
CA THR A 655 16.01 -4.88 8.83
C THR A 655 15.66 -3.41 8.71
N HIS A 656 15.05 -3.03 7.60
CA HIS A 656 14.49 -1.71 7.41
C HIS A 656 12.96 -1.77 7.40
N MET A 657 12.33 -0.78 8.03
CA MET A 657 10.88 -0.61 8.03
C MET A 657 10.53 0.85 7.70
N CYS A 658 9.77 1.04 6.63
CA CYS A 658 9.24 2.35 6.21
C CYS A 658 7.82 2.56 6.76
N TYR A 659 7.41 3.81 6.99
CA TYR A 659 6.00 4.22 7.16
C TYR A 659 5.15 3.52 8.24
N ALA A 660 5.69 3.28 9.43
CA ALA A 660 4.94 2.63 10.51
C ALA A 660 4.75 3.54 11.72
N GLU A 661 3.53 3.59 12.27
CA GLU A 661 3.29 3.99 13.65
C GLU A 661 3.85 2.85 14.54
N PHE A 662 5.14 2.93 14.88
CA PHE A 662 5.90 1.83 15.50
C PHE A 662 5.38 1.40 16.88
N ASN A 663 4.72 2.32 17.60
CA ASN A 663 4.21 2.12 18.96
C ASN A 663 3.32 0.87 19.11
N ASP A 664 2.53 0.56 18.08
CA ASP A 664 1.55 -0.52 18.09
C ASP A 664 2.16 -1.94 17.99
N ILE A 665 3.37 -2.07 17.44
CA ILE A 665 3.97 -3.37 17.09
C ILE A 665 5.42 -3.52 17.56
N ILE A 666 5.85 -2.70 18.53
CA ILE A 666 7.24 -2.70 19.01
C ILE A 666 7.68 -4.06 19.55
N ASP A 667 6.78 -4.78 20.23
CA ASP A 667 7.05 -6.14 20.73
C ASP A 667 7.34 -7.12 19.59
N ALA A 668 6.57 -7.04 18.49
CA ALA A 668 6.78 -7.89 17.33
C ALA A 668 8.08 -7.55 16.61
N ILE A 669 8.44 -6.25 16.55
CA ILE A 669 9.71 -5.79 16.00
C ILE A 669 10.89 -6.33 16.81
N ALA A 670 10.83 -6.24 18.14
CA ALA A 670 11.84 -6.85 19.00
C ALA A 670 11.89 -8.38 18.82
N ALA A 671 10.74 -9.02 18.62
CA ALA A 671 10.64 -10.45 18.38
C ALA A 671 11.26 -10.90 17.05
N LEU A 672 11.46 -10.00 16.06
CA LEU A 672 12.22 -10.29 14.84
C LEU A 672 13.68 -10.68 15.13
N ASP A 673 14.23 -10.24 16.27
CA ASP A 673 15.62 -10.47 16.71
C ASP A 673 16.68 -10.03 15.67
N ALA A 674 16.36 -8.97 14.91
CA ALA A 674 17.32 -8.31 14.03
C ALA A 674 18.40 -7.60 14.87
N ASP A 675 19.66 -7.69 14.46
CA ASP A 675 20.79 -7.10 15.20
C ASP A 675 20.76 -5.57 15.12
N VAL A 676 20.36 -5.02 13.96
CA VAL A 676 20.21 -3.59 13.70
C VAL A 676 18.86 -3.34 13.00
N ILE A 677 18.08 -2.38 13.48
CA ILE A 677 16.88 -1.90 12.77
C ILE A 677 17.03 -0.45 12.33
N THR A 678 16.65 -0.12 11.10
CA THR A 678 16.56 1.26 10.63
C THR A 678 15.11 1.65 10.40
N ILE A 679 14.74 2.85 10.88
CA ILE A 679 13.36 3.33 10.87
C ILE A 679 13.28 4.75 10.28
N GLU A 680 12.19 5.04 9.57
CA GLU A 680 11.87 6.37 9.05
C GLU A 680 11.37 7.28 10.18
N THR A 681 12.04 8.41 10.42
CA THR A 681 11.72 9.32 11.55
C THR A 681 11.74 10.81 11.22
N SER A 682 12.33 11.24 10.11
CA SER A 682 12.57 12.68 9.91
C SER A 682 11.29 13.49 9.64
N ARG A 683 10.24 12.85 9.10
CA ARG A 683 8.93 13.47 8.80
C ARG A 683 7.96 13.50 9.97
N SER A 684 8.12 12.59 10.93
CA SER A 684 7.22 12.44 12.10
C SER A 684 7.69 13.21 13.33
N ALA A 685 8.65 14.13 13.17
CA ALA A 685 9.21 14.97 14.25
C ALA A 685 9.65 14.19 15.51
N MET A 686 10.01 12.90 15.36
CA MET A 686 10.45 12.00 16.44
C MET A 686 9.37 11.56 17.45
N GLU A 687 8.06 11.70 17.17
CA GLU A 687 7.00 11.07 18.00
C GLU A 687 7.24 9.56 18.16
N LEU A 688 7.88 8.94 17.16
CA LEU A 688 8.26 7.53 17.15
C LEU A 688 9.29 7.15 18.23
N LEU A 689 10.04 8.10 18.77
CA LEU A 689 10.98 7.80 19.85
C LEU A 689 10.30 7.61 21.22
N ASP A 690 9.06 8.09 21.37
CA ASP A 690 8.29 7.85 22.60
C ASP A 690 7.99 6.37 22.82
N ALA A 691 7.91 5.56 21.75
CA ALA A 691 7.82 4.09 21.82
C ALA A 691 8.88 3.49 22.75
N PHE A 692 10.09 4.03 22.68
CA PHE A 692 11.24 3.52 23.41
C PHE A 692 11.30 4.02 24.86
N ARG A 693 10.39 4.92 25.29
CA ARG A 693 10.26 5.28 26.71
C ARG A 693 9.71 4.13 27.53
N ASP A 694 8.68 3.47 26.99
CA ASP A 694 7.96 2.42 27.69
C ASP A 694 8.49 1.02 27.29
N PHE A 695 9.26 0.94 26.21
CA PHE A 695 9.89 -0.30 25.74
C PHE A 695 11.41 -0.15 25.56
N ALA A 696 12.18 -0.84 26.41
CA ALA A 696 13.64 -0.86 26.31
C ALA A 696 14.11 -1.80 25.18
N TYR A 697 14.16 -1.30 23.94
CA TYR A 697 14.59 -2.09 22.79
C TYR A 697 16.01 -2.67 22.99
N PRO A 698 16.19 -3.99 22.86
CA PRO A 698 17.43 -4.66 23.30
C PRO A 698 18.60 -4.52 22.32
N ASN A 699 18.31 -4.30 21.03
CA ASN A 699 19.28 -4.39 19.94
C ASN A 699 19.66 -2.99 19.38
N GLU A 700 20.43 -2.91 18.30
CA GLU A 700 20.85 -1.62 17.73
C GLU A 700 19.77 -1.00 16.82
N ILE A 701 19.81 0.32 16.70
CA ILE A 701 18.80 1.11 16.01
C ILE A 701 19.37 2.33 15.30
N GLY A 702 18.85 2.59 14.11
CA GLY A 702 19.18 3.73 13.26
C GLY A 702 17.94 4.57 12.95
N PRO A 703 17.63 5.59 13.76
CA PRO A 703 16.58 6.55 13.44
C PRO A 703 17.02 7.39 12.23
N GLY A 704 16.19 7.46 11.19
CA GLY A 704 16.49 8.21 9.98
C GLY A 704 16.62 9.71 10.24
N VAL A 705 17.77 10.28 9.84
CA VAL A 705 18.12 11.70 10.07
C VAL A 705 17.98 12.57 8.82
N TYR A 706 17.61 11.97 7.68
CA TYR A 706 17.50 12.63 6.38
C TYR A 706 16.21 12.19 5.66
N ASP A 707 15.29 13.16 5.44
CA ASP A 707 14.10 12.99 4.59
C ASP A 707 14.49 12.80 3.13
N ILE A 708 14.56 11.54 2.70
CA ILE A 708 14.92 11.21 1.32
C ILE A 708 13.82 11.53 0.32
N HIS A 709 12.61 11.89 0.75
CA HIS A 709 11.49 12.23 -0.14
C HIS A 709 11.42 13.72 -0.46
N SER A 710 12.21 14.54 0.24
CA SER A 710 12.42 15.94 -0.08
C SER A 710 13.71 16.14 -0.89
N PRO A 711 13.75 17.08 -1.85
CA PRO A 711 15.00 17.47 -2.50
C PRO A 711 15.89 18.35 -1.60
N ASN A 712 15.43 18.72 -0.40
CA ASN A 712 16.18 19.57 0.51
C ASN A 712 17.41 18.84 1.08
N ILE A 713 18.51 19.57 1.23
CA ILE A 713 19.73 19.06 1.86
C ILE A 713 19.66 19.37 3.37
N PRO A 714 19.65 18.36 4.26
CA PRO A 714 19.57 18.59 5.70
C PRO A 714 20.84 19.21 6.26
N GLU A 715 20.69 20.07 7.27
CA GLU A 715 21.82 20.68 7.98
C GLU A 715 22.46 19.71 8.99
N VAL A 716 23.77 19.82 9.17
CA VAL A 716 24.54 19.01 10.15
C VAL A 716 23.98 19.19 11.57
N ALA A 717 23.67 20.43 11.96
CA ALA A 717 23.16 20.74 13.29
C ALA A 717 21.81 20.08 13.57
N TRP A 718 20.94 20.01 12.57
CA TRP A 718 19.66 19.32 12.65
C TRP A 718 19.84 17.82 12.94
N MET A 719 20.71 17.15 12.20
CA MET A 719 20.99 15.72 12.39
C MET A 719 21.63 15.44 13.75
N ILE A 720 22.54 16.30 14.21
CA ILE A 720 23.12 16.19 15.56
C ILE A 720 22.04 16.35 16.64
N ALA A 721 21.13 17.30 16.49
CA ALA A 721 20.04 17.51 17.45
C ALA A 721 19.10 16.29 17.50
N LEU A 722 18.77 15.71 16.34
CA LEU A 722 17.98 14.48 16.24
C LEU A 722 18.66 13.30 16.96
N MET A 723 19.94 13.07 16.70
CA MET A 723 20.69 12.00 17.37
C MET A 723 20.89 12.26 18.85
N GLY A 724 21.01 13.53 19.27
CA GLY A 724 21.04 13.91 20.68
C GLY A 724 19.78 13.48 21.42
N LYS A 725 18.60 13.71 20.83
CA LYS A 725 17.32 13.24 21.37
C LYS A 725 17.26 11.72 21.47
N ALA A 726 17.72 11.00 20.45
CA ALA A 726 17.78 9.53 20.48
C ALA A 726 18.69 9.02 21.60
N ALA A 727 19.85 9.67 21.81
CA ALA A 727 20.81 9.34 22.86
C ALA A 727 20.31 9.57 24.30
N GLU A 728 19.23 10.34 24.50
CA GLU A 728 18.57 10.47 25.79
C GLU A 728 17.86 9.17 26.23
N ARG A 729 17.52 8.31 25.28
CA ARG A 729 16.69 7.10 25.50
C ARG A 729 17.41 5.81 25.15
N ILE A 730 18.33 5.85 24.18
CA ILE A 730 19.00 4.68 23.63
C ILE A 730 20.50 4.82 23.90
N PRO A 731 21.16 3.78 24.44
CA PRO A 731 22.60 3.82 24.65
C PRO A 731 23.36 4.15 23.36
N VAL A 732 24.37 5.02 23.46
CA VAL A 732 25.11 5.53 22.29
C VAL A 732 25.80 4.43 21.49
N GLU A 733 26.19 3.33 22.14
CA GLU A 733 26.78 2.16 21.50
C GLU A 733 25.79 1.34 20.66
N ARG A 734 24.51 1.71 20.65
CA ARG A 734 23.45 1.09 19.86
C ARG A 734 22.90 1.99 18.75
N LEU A 735 23.37 3.23 18.66
CA LEU A 735 22.83 4.22 17.72
C LEU A 735 23.59 4.22 16.39
N TRP A 736 22.85 4.08 15.30
CA TRP A 736 23.32 4.21 13.92
C TRP A 736 22.87 5.53 13.31
N VAL A 737 23.61 6.02 12.32
CA VAL A 737 23.28 7.23 11.57
C VAL A 737 23.02 6.88 10.10
N ASN A 738 21.78 7.04 9.65
CA ASN A 738 21.32 6.67 8.32
C ASN A 738 20.23 7.63 7.80
N PRO A 739 19.98 7.67 6.48
CA PRO A 739 18.78 8.28 5.94
C PRO A 739 17.51 7.52 6.32
N ASP A 740 16.34 8.15 6.10
CA ASP A 740 15.03 7.53 6.35
C ASP A 740 14.75 6.29 5.50
N CYS A 741 15.22 6.25 4.25
CA CYS A 741 14.95 5.16 3.31
C CYS A 741 16.02 5.13 2.19
N GLY A 742 15.83 4.30 1.16
CA GLY A 742 16.72 4.22 -0.01
C GLY A 742 16.69 5.48 -0.89
N LEU A 743 17.78 5.71 -1.63
CA LEU A 743 18.05 6.97 -2.36
C LEU A 743 17.71 6.90 -3.86
N LYS A 744 17.01 5.83 -4.30
CA LYS A 744 16.64 5.56 -5.71
C LYS A 744 15.98 6.72 -6.46
N THR A 745 15.16 7.51 -5.76
CA THR A 745 14.33 8.57 -6.36
C THR A 745 15.04 9.92 -6.42
N ARG A 746 16.24 10.04 -5.85
CA ARG A 746 17.03 11.29 -5.76
C ARG A 746 18.08 11.39 -6.83
N GLY A 747 18.63 12.60 -7.01
CA GLY A 747 19.77 12.87 -7.88
C GLY A 747 21.08 12.93 -7.09
N TRP A 748 22.21 12.60 -7.72
CA TRP A 748 23.53 12.68 -7.07
C TRP A 748 23.89 14.09 -6.56
N ALA A 749 23.37 15.14 -7.20
CA ALA A 749 23.54 16.53 -6.76
C ALA A 749 22.90 16.82 -5.40
N GLU A 750 21.87 16.06 -5.01
CA GLU A 750 21.18 16.14 -3.72
C GLU A 750 21.83 15.16 -2.73
N VAL A 751 22.08 13.92 -3.18
CA VAL A 751 22.56 12.82 -2.34
C VAL A 751 23.96 13.07 -1.79
N ALA A 752 24.92 13.50 -2.63
CA ALA A 752 26.30 13.68 -2.20
C ALA A 752 26.45 14.69 -1.04
N PRO A 753 25.91 15.93 -1.12
CA PRO A 753 26.02 16.87 0.00
C PRO A 753 25.22 16.43 1.23
N ALA A 754 24.04 15.81 1.07
CA ALA A 754 23.26 15.31 2.19
C ALA A 754 24.01 14.22 2.99
N LEU A 755 24.61 13.25 2.29
CA LEU A 755 25.40 12.19 2.93
C LEU A 755 26.72 12.73 3.52
N ALA A 756 27.36 13.72 2.90
CA ALA A 756 28.53 14.38 3.46
C ALA A 756 28.20 15.05 4.81
N ASN A 757 27.08 15.77 4.88
CA ASN A 757 26.60 16.36 6.12
C ASN A 757 26.27 15.31 7.18
N MET A 758 25.69 14.17 6.77
CA MET A 758 25.36 13.06 7.68
C MET A 758 26.62 12.42 8.29
N VAL A 759 27.65 12.20 7.47
CA VAL A 759 28.95 11.70 7.96
C VAL A 759 29.61 12.71 8.90
N GLU A 760 29.54 14.00 8.60
CA GLU A 760 30.06 15.05 9.48
C GLU A 760 29.34 15.11 10.84
N ALA A 761 28.02 14.94 10.84
CA ALA A 761 27.23 14.83 12.07
C ALA A 761 27.70 13.64 12.92
N ALA A 762 27.88 12.47 12.31
CA ALA A 762 28.38 11.28 13.02
C ALA A 762 29.80 11.47 13.58
N ARG A 763 30.71 12.11 12.82
CA ARG A 763 32.06 12.45 13.31
C ARG A 763 32.01 13.37 14.52
N THR A 764 31.14 14.37 14.49
CA THR A 764 30.94 15.28 15.62
C THR A 764 30.40 14.54 16.85
N LEU A 765 29.44 13.63 16.67
CA LEU A 765 28.90 12.80 17.76
C LEU A 765 29.97 11.87 18.35
N ARG A 766 30.81 11.25 17.52
CA ARG A 766 31.96 10.44 17.97
C ARG A 766 32.91 11.24 18.86
N GLN A 767 33.22 12.48 18.51
CA GLN A 767 34.08 13.33 19.33
C GLN A 767 33.46 13.71 20.68
N ARG A 768 32.11 13.77 20.76
CA ARG A 768 31.40 14.11 22.00
C ARG A 768 31.27 12.94 22.98
N HIS A 769 31.25 11.71 22.48
CA HIS A 769 30.93 10.51 23.26
C HIS A 769 32.02 9.44 23.28
N GLY A 770 33.07 9.59 22.46
CA GLY A 770 34.14 8.62 22.26
C GLY A 770 35.40 8.86 23.08
#